data_AF-A0A369XQW1-F1
#
_entry.id   AF-A0A369XQW1-F1
#
_cell.length_a   1.000
_cell.length_b   1.000
_cell.length_c   1.000
_cell.angle_alpha   90.00
_cell.angle_beta   90.00
_cell.angle_gamma   90.00
#
_symmetry.space_group_name_H-M   'P 1'
#
loop_
_entity.id
_entity.type
_entity.pdbx_description
1 polymer ?
#
loop_
_entity_poly.entity_id
_entity_poly.type
_entity_poly.pdbx_seq_one_letter_code
_entity_poly.pdbx_strand_id
1 'polypeptide(L)'
;MDILQQASELLRPLMDAGRRDTWLSLAFHDQHRDIYDSIDQSGATREFTLRCVRNLLERGFVGSRHSLSLLLEVVRRYAGDEKQADFCALLRALDALGERPPDADCPYRDLRAFREEDQPVFFGRDAFTSELVAAVDRQPFVAVVGASGSGKSSVVQAGLIPVLRARGGWAVGILRPGPEPWRSLAACLLELIEGEPSADERVKRVIATGKLAARLAVALPTTAKDGSCVALRHLVDATLAAHPGSSRVLLVVDQWEELYTYPQTTPTDAAAFADRLVEAAQHAPLSVVLTLRADFTGRAIEHRPLRDRLQQATVFLGGMTRAERERAISGPAQVAGLRFEPGLVGRLLDDIGDEPGNLPLLEFCLTQLYARSRDGTLCQAAFEAIGGVRGAIVQRADSVIDAMESEHPGRAAMARDIFLQLVQLGEGSEDTRRRAPLVDFDDVARALIDELATARLLVTGRDPGSATETVEVAHEALIRNWPRLQEWLQEDRADLHRRREIGRATLDWQAHGDSYRWPDERVIRETAPMLQRLGSRFELNDAERDFLGPLAAEKMLALLDEASTPQALRAQIGDRLALLPGGDPRPGVGVGADGLPEIAWHAIPGGEVELDIEATGLWKRWRGRPRFQVAPFHIARHPLTVAQWRVFLEAADGYDERVRKTYQWQPVPQRGADNQPAVNVTWIEAMAYCEWLSAALGFAVRLPTEWEWQQAATGGDPRNEFPWGEWQEERANTFESELGRTTAVGLYPQGASAQGVLDLAGNTWEWCLNKFDTPSDVSAGGDARRVVRGGSWNDDRHAARCACRLGDAPDARFGLLGFRVLCVSPILKR
;
A
#
# COMPACT_ATOMS: atom_id res chain seq x y z
N MET A 1 -0.06 0.74 -45.30
CA MET A 1 0.04 1.76 -46.37
C MET A 1 1.49 1.79 -46.81
N ASP A 2 1.78 1.90 -48.10
CA ASP A 2 3.17 1.90 -48.59
C ASP A 2 3.94 3.09 -47.98
N ILE A 3 5.06 2.82 -47.29
CA ILE A 3 5.92 3.83 -46.64
C ILE A 3 6.28 4.95 -47.62
N LEU A 4 6.47 4.58 -48.88
CA LEU A 4 6.77 5.53 -49.96
C LEU A 4 5.61 6.52 -50.20
N GLN A 5 4.36 6.07 -50.11
CA GLN A 5 3.19 6.93 -50.28
C GLN A 5 3.02 7.89 -49.09
N GLN A 6 3.13 7.37 -47.87
CA GLN A 6 3.00 8.19 -46.65
C GLN A 6 4.09 9.26 -46.56
N ALA A 7 5.35 8.88 -46.82
CA ALA A 7 6.46 9.82 -46.84
C ALA A 7 6.29 10.91 -47.91
N SER A 8 5.83 10.53 -49.10
CA SER A 8 5.59 11.48 -50.19
C SER A 8 4.48 12.48 -49.86
N GLU A 9 3.38 12.04 -49.24
CA GLU A 9 2.26 12.91 -48.86
C GLU A 9 2.63 13.92 -47.76
N LEU A 10 3.47 13.51 -46.81
CA LEU A 10 3.99 14.40 -45.76
C LEU A 10 5.04 15.39 -46.28
N LEU A 11 5.98 14.95 -47.13
CA LEU A 11 7.07 15.79 -47.64
C LEU A 11 6.63 16.78 -48.71
N ARG A 12 5.72 16.38 -49.61
CA ARG A 12 5.32 17.17 -50.78
C ARG A 12 4.88 18.61 -50.48
N PRO A 13 3.98 18.90 -49.51
CA PRO A 13 3.54 20.28 -49.26
C PRO A 13 4.63 21.16 -48.66
N LEU A 14 5.69 20.56 -48.12
CA LEU A 14 6.79 21.27 -47.49
C LEU A 14 7.90 21.53 -48.51
N MET A 15 8.21 20.59 -49.41
CA MET A 15 9.34 20.67 -50.36
C MET A 15 9.10 21.61 -51.56
N ASP A 16 8.90 22.90 -51.30
CA ASP A 16 8.81 23.94 -52.34
C ASP A 16 10.18 24.24 -53.00
N ALA A 17 10.13 24.87 -54.17
CA ALA A 17 11.32 25.18 -54.98
C ALA A 17 12.35 26.09 -54.27
N GLY A 18 11.92 26.89 -53.30
CA GLY A 18 12.80 27.83 -52.59
C GLY A 18 13.55 27.20 -51.41
N ARG A 19 13.05 26.08 -50.86
CA ARG A 19 13.60 25.46 -49.64
C ARG A 19 14.23 24.08 -49.85
N ARG A 20 13.92 23.42 -50.97
CA ARG A 20 14.41 22.08 -51.32
C ARG A 20 15.92 21.90 -51.14
N ASP A 21 16.71 22.73 -51.83
CA ASP A 21 18.18 22.58 -51.84
C ASP A 21 18.77 22.83 -50.47
N THR A 22 18.21 23.79 -49.73
CA THR A 22 18.57 24.05 -48.34
C THR A 22 18.34 22.82 -47.47
N TRP A 23 17.19 22.14 -47.62
CA TRP A 23 16.88 20.98 -46.78
C TRP A 23 17.72 19.76 -47.12
N LEU A 24 17.92 19.48 -48.41
CA LEU A 24 18.80 18.38 -48.84
C LEU A 24 20.25 18.64 -48.46
N SER A 25 20.70 19.90 -48.54
CA SER A 25 22.03 20.27 -48.08
C SER A 25 22.13 20.14 -46.56
N LEU A 26 21.19 20.68 -45.78
CA LEU A 26 21.22 20.55 -44.32
C LEU A 26 21.16 19.10 -43.84
N ALA A 27 20.43 18.23 -44.55
CA ALA A 27 20.31 16.81 -44.19
C ALA A 27 21.52 15.96 -44.61
N PHE A 28 22.20 16.29 -45.72
CA PHE A 28 23.20 15.39 -46.33
C PHE A 28 24.55 16.05 -46.71
N HIS A 29 24.76 17.34 -46.46
CA HIS A 29 26.03 18.05 -46.74
C HIS A 29 27.16 17.60 -45.81
N ASP A 30 28.41 17.69 -46.29
CA ASP A 30 29.70 17.28 -45.68
C ASP A 30 29.80 15.83 -45.17
N GLN A 31 28.79 15.29 -44.49
CA GLN A 31 28.78 13.96 -43.88
C GLN A 31 28.26 12.87 -44.82
N HIS A 32 27.34 13.20 -45.74
CA HIS A 32 26.66 12.23 -46.63
C HIS A 32 26.56 12.74 -48.06
N ARG A 33 27.62 13.39 -48.53
CA ARG A 33 27.67 14.07 -49.84
C ARG A 33 27.39 13.13 -51.01
N ASP A 34 27.77 11.86 -50.89
CA ASP A 34 27.50 10.83 -51.89
C ASP A 34 25.99 10.53 -52.06
N ILE A 35 25.20 10.71 -50.99
CA ILE A 35 23.74 10.58 -51.03
C ILE A 35 23.16 11.82 -51.69
N TYR A 36 23.59 13.02 -51.26
CA TYR A 36 23.16 14.29 -51.83
C TYR A 36 23.37 14.35 -53.35
N ASP A 37 24.56 13.99 -53.84
CA ASP A 37 24.91 14.02 -55.27
C ASP A 37 24.09 13.02 -56.12
N SER A 38 23.50 11.99 -55.49
CA SER A 38 22.68 10.97 -56.17
C SER A 38 21.19 11.34 -56.30
N ILE A 39 20.77 12.46 -55.73
CA ILE A 39 19.38 12.94 -55.79
C ILE A 39 19.25 13.90 -56.98
N ASP A 40 18.29 13.64 -57.87
CA ASP A 40 18.11 14.48 -59.08
C ASP A 40 17.67 15.90 -58.74
N GLN A 41 18.52 16.89 -59.00
CA GLN A 41 18.32 18.28 -58.62
C GLN A 41 17.47 19.10 -59.61
N SER A 42 16.85 18.49 -60.64
CA SER A 42 16.20 19.23 -61.74
C SER A 42 14.76 19.74 -61.50
N GLY A 43 14.15 19.55 -60.33
CA GLY A 43 12.85 20.20 -60.05
C GLY A 43 12.27 19.93 -58.65
N ALA A 44 11.17 20.63 -58.32
CA ALA A 44 10.40 20.48 -57.07
C ALA A 44 8.97 19.93 -57.34
N THR A 45 8.85 19.04 -58.32
CA THR A 45 7.58 18.43 -58.72
C THR A 45 7.22 17.24 -57.83
N ARG A 46 5.96 16.77 -57.89
CA ARG A 46 5.54 15.52 -57.23
C ARG A 46 6.44 14.33 -57.60
N GLU A 47 6.86 14.29 -58.86
CA GLU A 47 7.78 13.27 -59.39
C GLU A 47 9.15 13.32 -58.71
N PHE A 48 9.67 14.53 -58.46
CA PHE A 48 10.90 14.71 -57.70
C PHE A 48 10.79 14.22 -56.25
N THR A 49 9.74 14.61 -55.51
CA THR A 49 9.55 14.15 -54.12
C THR A 49 9.47 12.63 -54.05
N LEU A 50 8.72 12.00 -54.97
CA LEU A 50 8.61 10.53 -55.04
C LEU A 50 9.96 9.87 -55.31
N ARG A 51 10.76 10.42 -56.23
CA ARG A 51 12.08 9.88 -56.55
C ARG A 51 13.09 10.10 -55.42
N CYS A 52 13.03 11.23 -54.72
CA CYS A 52 13.84 11.49 -53.54
C CYS A 52 13.53 10.48 -52.41
N VAL A 53 12.25 10.29 -52.10
CA VAL A 53 11.79 9.29 -51.13
C VAL A 53 12.26 7.89 -51.52
N ARG A 54 12.11 7.50 -52.79
CA ARG A 54 12.55 6.19 -53.30
C ARG A 54 14.06 6.01 -53.18
N ASN A 55 14.86 6.97 -53.63
CA ASN A 55 16.31 6.89 -53.56
C ASN A 55 16.80 6.76 -52.10
N LEU A 56 16.17 7.50 -51.17
CA LEU A 56 16.51 7.42 -49.75
C LEU A 56 16.06 6.10 -49.09
N LEU A 57 14.96 5.50 -49.54
CA LEU A 57 14.55 4.14 -49.17
C LEU A 57 15.53 3.08 -49.69
N GLU A 58 15.94 3.19 -50.95
CA GLU A 58 16.87 2.25 -51.58
C GLU A 58 18.29 2.36 -50.99
N ARG A 59 18.71 3.55 -50.55
CA ARG A 59 19.99 3.76 -49.85
C ARG A 59 20.04 3.11 -48.47
N GLY A 60 18.89 2.83 -47.85
CA GLY A 60 18.83 2.20 -46.53
C GLY A 60 19.33 3.12 -45.42
N PHE A 61 20.25 2.66 -44.57
CA PHE A 61 20.62 3.34 -43.33
C PHE A 61 21.91 4.14 -43.41
N VAL A 62 21.87 5.33 -42.82
CA VAL A 62 23.01 6.19 -42.56
C VAL A 62 23.21 6.21 -41.05
N GLY A 63 24.22 5.45 -40.56
CA GLY A 63 24.56 5.21 -39.14
C GLY A 63 23.37 5.22 -38.16
N SER A 64 22.83 4.12 -37.62
CA SER A 64 21.61 4.05 -36.78
C SER A 64 20.27 4.58 -37.36
N ARG A 65 20.24 5.63 -38.19
CA ARG A 65 18.99 6.18 -38.75
C ARG A 65 18.79 5.81 -40.22
N HIS A 66 17.53 5.68 -40.62
CA HIS A 66 17.21 5.45 -42.02
C HIS A 66 17.50 6.73 -42.84
N SER A 67 18.04 6.64 -44.06
CA SER A 67 18.42 7.83 -44.85
C SER A 67 17.25 8.80 -45.05
N LEU A 68 16.04 8.25 -45.26
CA LEU A 68 14.81 9.04 -45.34
C LEU A 68 14.40 9.71 -44.02
N SER A 69 14.71 9.10 -42.85
CA SER A 69 14.33 9.69 -41.57
C SER A 69 15.16 10.95 -41.28
N LEU A 70 16.43 11.00 -41.69
CA LEU A 70 17.26 12.21 -41.60
C LEU A 70 16.63 13.41 -42.34
N LEU A 71 16.14 13.18 -43.56
CA LEU A 71 15.46 14.25 -44.31
C LEU A 71 14.14 14.65 -43.64
N LEU A 72 13.32 13.67 -43.25
CA LEU A 72 12.02 13.92 -42.61
C LEU A 72 12.17 14.70 -41.30
N GLU A 73 13.23 14.46 -40.52
CA GLU A 73 13.48 15.18 -39.28
C GLU A 73 13.81 16.67 -39.50
N VAL A 74 14.62 16.98 -40.51
CA VAL A 74 14.91 18.37 -40.89
C VAL A 74 13.62 19.06 -41.35
N VAL A 75 12.82 18.38 -42.17
CA VAL A 75 11.59 18.95 -42.73
C VAL A 75 10.48 19.05 -41.68
N ARG A 76 10.40 18.13 -40.72
CA ARG A 76 9.39 18.11 -39.64
C ARG A 76 9.35 19.42 -38.86
N ARG A 77 10.50 20.06 -38.63
CA ARG A 77 10.60 21.33 -37.88
C ARG A 77 9.82 22.49 -38.52
N TYR A 78 9.42 22.32 -39.78
CA TYR A 78 8.69 23.32 -40.56
C TYR A 78 7.24 22.90 -40.85
N ALA A 79 6.78 21.76 -40.29
CA ALA A 79 5.40 21.31 -40.38
C ALA A 79 4.52 21.98 -39.30
N GLY A 80 3.23 22.18 -39.59
CA GLY A 80 2.25 22.62 -38.58
C GLY A 80 1.95 21.53 -37.55
N ASP A 81 1.46 21.92 -36.37
CA ASP A 81 1.20 21.03 -35.22
C ASP A 81 0.34 19.81 -35.60
N GLU A 82 -0.64 20.03 -36.47
CA GLU A 82 -1.55 19.02 -37.02
C GLU A 82 -0.87 17.86 -37.77
N LYS A 83 0.35 18.02 -38.27
CA LYS A 83 1.11 16.96 -38.96
C LYS A 83 2.27 16.40 -38.16
N GLN A 84 2.60 16.98 -37.00
CA GLN A 84 3.76 16.53 -36.23
C GLN A 84 3.63 15.07 -35.76
N ALA A 85 2.41 14.65 -35.36
CA ALA A 85 2.15 13.27 -34.98
C ALA A 85 2.45 12.28 -36.12
N ASP A 86 2.03 12.60 -37.34
CA ASP A 86 2.26 11.76 -38.53
C ASP A 86 3.74 11.66 -38.90
N PHE A 87 4.48 12.77 -38.82
CA PHE A 87 5.93 12.76 -39.01
C PHE A 87 6.62 11.92 -37.93
N CYS A 88 6.24 12.06 -36.66
CA CYS A 88 6.79 11.27 -35.57
C CYS A 88 6.47 9.77 -35.71
N ALA A 89 5.27 9.40 -36.18
CA ALA A 89 4.91 8.02 -36.46
C ALA A 89 5.75 7.44 -37.60
N LEU A 90 5.91 8.18 -38.70
CA LEU A 90 6.68 7.72 -39.86
C LEU A 90 8.20 7.65 -39.58
N LEU A 91 8.75 8.61 -38.85
CA LEU A 91 10.15 8.58 -38.41
C LEU A 91 10.45 7.32 -37.58
N ARG A 92 9.58 7.03 -36.59
CA ARG A 92 9.68 5.80 -35.78
C ARG A 92 9.59 4.55 -36.64
N ALA A 93 8.65 4.49 -37.58
CA ALA A 93 8.51 3.35 -38.48
C ALA A 93 9.74 3.13 -39.38
N LEU A 94 10.34 4.20 -39.88
CA LEU A 94 11.53 4.14 -40.73
C LEU A 94 12.80 3.74 -39.96
N ASP A 95 12.99 4.29 -38.76
CA ASP A 95 14.15 3.92 -37.93
C ASP A 95 14.01 2.47 -37.40
N ALA A 96 12.78 2.02 -37.13
CA ALA A 96 12.50 0.62 -36.75
C ALA A 96 12.81 -0.40 -37.85
N LEU A 97 12.90 -0.01 -39.13
CA LEU A 97 13.32 -0.92 -40.21
C LEU A 97 14.77 -1.41 -40.05
N GLY A 98 15.59 -0.72 -39.24
CA GLY A 98 17.00 -1.02 -39.02
C GLY A 98 17.29 -1.77 -37.73
N GLU A 99 16.27 -1.93 -36.89
CA GLU A 99 16.34 -2.72 -35.67
C GLU A 99 15.95 -4.15 -36.03
N ARG A 100 16.91 -5.08 -35.94
CA ARG A 100 16.56 -6.49 -35.98
C ARG A 100 15.94 -6.82 -34.62
N PRO A 101 14.70 -7.34 -34.54
CA PRO A 101 14.20 -7.84 -33.27
C PRO A 101 15.21 -8.88 -32.76
N PRO A 102 15.55 -8.88 -31.46
CA PRO A 102 16.46 -9.87 -30.89
C PRO A 102 15.85 -11.25 -31.10
N ASP A 103 16.33 -11.93 -32.14
CA ASP A 103 15.92 -13.26 -32.59
C ASP A 103 16.46 -14.31 -31.61
N ALA A 104 16.01 -15.57 -31.75
CA ALA A 104 16.52 -16.70 -30.99
C ALA A 104 18.05 -16.88 -31.12
N ASP A 105 18.63 -16.35 -32.20
CA ASP A 105 20.05 -16.40 -32.52
C ASP A 105 20.92 -15.33 -31.80
N CYS A 106 20.32 -14.45 -30.99
CA CYS A 106 21.11 -13.50 -30.19
C CYS A 106 21.97 -14.28 -29.17
N PRO A 107 23.29 -14.05 -29.08
CA PRO A 107 24.13 -14.79 -28.12
C PRO A 107 24.06 -14.24 -26.69
N TYR A 108 23.47 -13.07 -26.49
CA TYR A 108 23.30 -12.41 -25.20
C TYR A 108 21.90 -12.64 -24.64
N ARG A 109 21.75 -12.64 -23.31
CA ARG A 109 20.53 -13.09 -22.62
C ARG A 109 19.69 -11.98 -22.02
N ASP A 110 19.96 -10.73 -22.37
CA ASP A 110 19.19 -9.58 -21.91
C ASP A 110 19.16 -9.58 -20.36
N LEU A 111 18.04 -9.25 -19.71
CA LEU A 111 17.91 -9.32 -18.25
C LEU A 111 17.68 -10.72 -17.66
N ARG A 112 17.73 -11.78 -18.48
CA ARG A 112 17.46 -13.16 -18.04
C ARG A 112 18.71 -13.81 -17.44
N ALA A 113 18.50 -14.68 -16.45
CA ALA A 113 19.56 -15.58 -16.01
C ALA A 113 19.87 -16.60 -17.12
N PHE A 114 21.14 -16.97 -17.27
CA PHE A 114 21.55 -18.03 -18.18
C PHE A 114 21.03 -19.37 -17.66
N ARG A 115 20.46 -20.18 -18.55
CA ARG A 115 19.92 -21.51 -18.26
C ARG A 115 20.86 -22.61 -18.77
N GLU A 116 20.47 -23.87 -18.54
CA GLU A 116 21.25 -25.03 -18.95
C GLU A 116 21.57 -25.01 -20.45
N GLU A 117 20.57 -24.66 -21.28
CA GLU A 117 20.68 -24.55 -22.74
C GLU A 117 21.67 -23.46 -23.21
N ASP A 118 22.02 -22.51 -22.33
CA ASP A 118 22.86 -21.37 -22.68
C ASP A 118 24.36 -21.61 -22.44
N GLN A 119 24.73 -22.82 -22.01
CA GLN A 119 26.13 -23.20 -21.78
C GLN A 119 27.08 -22.85 -22.94
N PRO A 120 26.72 -23.00 -24.23
CA PRO A 120 27.62 -22.67 -25.34
C PRO A 120 28.00 -21.18 -25.42
N VAL A 121 27.19 -20.31 -24.83
CA VAL A 121 27.39 -18.86 -24.80
C VAL A 121 27.71 -18.35 -23.38
N PHE A 122 27.93 -19.24 -22.40
CA PHE A 122 28.25 -18.85 -21.02
C PHE A 122 29.76 -18.82 -20.78
N PHE A 123 30.34 -17.62 -20.75
CA PHE A 123 31.80 -17.41 -20.65
C PHE A 123 32.22 -16.63 -19.39
N GLY A 124 33.49 -16.78 -19.01
CA GLY A 124 34.12 -15.97 -17.97
C GLY A 124 33.91 -16.46 -16.53
N ARG A 125 33.21 -17.58 -16.32
CA ARG A 125 33.02 -18.19 -14.98
C ARG A 125 33.65 -19.58 -14.83
N ASP A 126 34.55 -19.97 -15.73
CA ASP A 126 35.12 -21.33 -15.79
C ASP A 126 35.82 -21.76 -14.50
N ALA A 127 36.60 -20.86 -13.90
CA ALA A 127 37.33 -21.13 -12.65
C ALA A 127 36.37 -21.33 -11.48
N PHE A 128 35.36 -20.46 -11.36
CA PHE A 128 34.34 -20.57 -10.32
C PHE A 128 33.46 -21.81 -10.51
N THR A 129 33.05 -22.13 -11.74
CA THR A 129 32.31 -23.35 -12.05
C THR A 129 33.11 -24.58 -11.62
N SER A 130 34.42 -24.61 -11.86
CA SER A 130 35.30 -25.71 -11.43
C SER A 130 35.38 -25.84 -9.91
N GLU A 131 35.46 -24.71 -9.19
CA GLU A 131 35.42 -24.69 -7.72
C GLU A 131 34.09 -25.21 -7.17
N LEU A 132 32.98 -24.76 -7.75
CA LEU A 132 31.64 -25.17 -7.35
C LEU A 132 31.41 -26.67 -7.60
N VAL A 133 31.86 -27.19 -8.74
CA VAL A 133 31.83 -28.63 -9.05
C VAL A 133 32.63 -29.40 -8.00
N ALA A 134 33.84 -28.95 -7.66
CA ALA A 134 34.66 -29.59 -6.63
C ALA A 134 34.03 -29.51 -5.22
N ALA A 135 33.21 -28.48 -4.94
CA ALA A 135 32.45 -28.40 -3.69
C ALA A 135 31.32 -29.43 -3.65
N VAL A 136 30.55 -29.57 -4.74
CA VAL A 136 29.46 -30.55 -4.88
C VAL A 136 29.97 -31.99 -4.84
N ASP A 137 31.16 -32.26 -5.39
CA ASP A 137 31.81 -33.57 -5.31
C ASP A 137 32.21 -33.93 -3.86
N ARG A 138 32.52 -32.93 -3.03
CA ARG A 138 32.99 -33.13 -1.64
C ARG A 138 31.87 -33.17 -0.61
N GLN A 139 30.81 -32.39 -0.80
CA GLN A 139 29.76 -32.22 0.19
C GLN A 139 28.38 -32.38 -0.45
N PRO A 140 27.43 -33.08 0.21
CA PRO A 140 26.07 -33.26 -0.30
C PRO A 140 25.21 -32.01 -0.14
N PHE A 141 25.70 -30.97 0.52
CA PHE A 141 24.98 -29.72 0.74
C PHE A 141 25.95 -28.56 0.54
N VAL A 142 25.70 -27.73 -0.47
CA VAL A 142 26.58 -26.62 -0.88
C VAL A 142 25.77 -25.34 -1.02
N ALA A 143 26.30 -24.23 -0.54
CA ALA A 143 25.72 -22.91 -0.75
C ALA A 143 26.57 -22.04 -1.67
N VAL A 144 25.94 -21.39 -2.64
CA VAL A 144 26.51 -20.33 -3.47
C VAL A 144 26.04 -18.99 -2.91
N VAL A 145 26.93 -18.27 -2.24
CA VAL A 145 26.60 -17.02 -1.55
C VAL A 145 27.21 -15.83 -2.29
N GLY A 146 26.43 -14.80 -2.57
CA GLY A 146 26.92 -13.62 -3.26
C GLY A 146 25.91 -12.49 -3.37
N ALA A 147 26.38 -11.30 -3.73
CA ALA A 147 25.55 -10.12 -3.93
C ALA A 147 24.43 -10.35 -4.96
N SER A 148 23.38 -9.53 -4.93
CA SER A 148 22.35 -9.57 -5.98
C SER A 148 22.94 -9.20 -7.35
N GLY A 149 22.48 -9.87 -8.41
CA GLY A 149 22.98 -9.67 -9.78
C GLY A 149 24.37 -10.26 -10.09
N SER A 150 25.07 -10.85 -9.10
CA SER A 150 26.41 -11.46 -9.31
C SER A 150 26.45 -12.69 -10.23
N GLY A 151 25.29 -13.21 -10.63
CA GLY A 151 25.15 -14.37 -11.52
C GLY A 151 25.03 -15.72 -10.81
N LYS A 152 24.56 -15.78 -9.55
CA LYS A 152 24.38 -17.04 -8.79
C LYS A 152 23.54 -18.08 -9.54
N SER A 153 22.33 -17.70 -9.97
CA SER A 153 21.46 -18.58 -10.74
C SER A 153 22.11 -19.01 -12.05
N SER A 154 22.71 -18.06 -12.79
CA SER A 154 23.42 -18.31 -14.06
C SER A 154 24.57 -19.31 -13.91
N VAL A 155 25.43 -19.17 -12.89
CA VAL A 155 26.58 -20.06 -12.71
C VAL A 155 26.17 -21.46 -12.27
N VAL A 156 25.08 -21.59 -11.51
CA VAL A 156 24.51 -22.90 -11.18
C VAL A 156 23.89 -23.54 -12.41
N GLN A 157 23.05 -22.82 -13.15
CA GLN A 157 22.27 -23.39 -14.25
C GLN A 157 23.06 -23.59 -15.54
N ALA A 158 23.88 -22.61 -15.96
CA ALA A 158 24.66 -22.69 -17.21
C ALA A 158 26.11 -23.15 -16.98
N GLY A 159 26.59 -23.12 -15.74
CA GLY A 159 27.92 -23.59 -15.36
C GLY A 159 27.91 -25.00 -14.76
N LEU A 160 27.37 -25.14 -13.55
CA LEU A 160 27.43 -26.40 -12.79
C LEU A 160 26.63 -27.54 -13.43
N ILE A 161 25.35 -27.30 -13.76
CA ILE A 161 24.45 -28.36 -14.22
C ILE A 161 24.95 -29.02 -15.52
N PRO A 162 25.35 -28.30 -16.58
CA PRO A 162 25.87 -28.90 -17.81
C PRO A 162 27.12 -29.76 -17.57
N VAL A 163 28.03 -29.31 -16.69
CA VAL A 163 29.25 -30.07 -16.35
C VAL A 163 28.90 -31.38 -15.66
N LEU A 164 27.94 -31.36 -14.72
CA LEU A 164 27.49 -32.58 -14.04
C LEU A 164 26.72 -33.52 -14.99
N ARG A 165 25.87 -32.99 -15.88
CA ARG A 165 25.19 -33.79 -16.90
C ARG A 165 26.17 -34.46 -17.85
N ALA A 166 27.19 -33.74 -18.31
CA ALA A 166 28.23 -34.28 -19.18
C ALA A 166 29.04 -35.40 -18.51
N ARG A 167 29.22 -35.36 -17.18
CA ARG A 167 29.81 -36.46 -16.40
C ARG A 167 28.90 -37.69 -16.26
N GLY A 168 27.58 -37.51 -16.45
CA GLY A 168 26.56 -38.55 -16.29
C GLY A 168 26.24 -38.84 -14.83
N GLY A 169 25.14 -39.57 -14.59
CA GLY A 169 24.77 -40.05 -13.25
C GLY A 169 23.89 -39.12 -12.40
N TRP A 170 23.35 -38.04 -12.97
CA TRP A 170 22.58 -37.02 -12.24
C TRP A 170 21.17 -36.81 -12.79
N ALA A 171 20.17 -36.86 -11.90
CA ALA A 171 18.83 -36.31 -12.14
C ALA A 171 18.76 -34.92 -11.49
N VAL A 172 18.36 -33.89 -12.24
CA VAL A 172 18.47 -32.48 -11.79
C VAL A 172 17.10 -31.84 -11.67
N GLY A 173 16.77 -31.38 -10.46
CA GLY A 173 15.58 -30.57 -10.18
C GLY A 173 15.97 -29.16 -9.75
N ILE A 174 15.25 -28.15 -10.23
CA ILE A 174 15.43 -26.76 -9.83
C ILE A 174 14.11 -26.29 -9.23
N LEU A 175 14.15 -25.73 -8.02
CA LEU A 175 13.00 -25.07 -7.41
C LEU A 175 13.38 -23.69 -6.87
N ARG A 176 12.37 -22.83 -6.80
CA ARG A 176 12.41 -21.55 -6.10
C ARG A 176 11.37 -21.63 -4.98
N PRO A 177 11.71 -21.36 -3.71
CA PRO A 177 10.80 -21.59 -2.59
C PRO A 177 9.43 -20.91 -2.74
N GLY A 178 9.39 -19.61 -3.06
CA GLY A 178 8.15 -18.86 -3.11
C GLY A 178 7.43 -18.78 -1.75
N PRO A 179 6.14 -18.37 -1.75
CA PRO A 179 5.33 -18.28 -0.52
C PRO A 179 4.87 -19.64 0.03
N GLU A 180 4.93 -20.71 -0.77
CA GLU A 180 4.54 -22.07 -0.38
C GLU A 180 5.67 -23.09 -0.65
N PRO A 181 6.77 -23.08 0.15
CA PRO A 181 7.99 -23.82 -0.15
C PRO A 181 7.81 -25.34 -0.30
N TRP A 182 6.90 -25.92 0.50
CA TRP A 182 6.58 -27.35 0.42
C TRP A 182 5.90 -27.74 -0.89
N ARG A 183 5.05 -26.86 -1.43
CA ARG A 183 4.41 -27.06 -2.73
C ARG A 183 5.41 -26.94 -3.87
N SER A 184 6.31 -25.96 -3.81
CA SER A 184 7.40 -25.80 -4.78
C SER A 184 8.30 -27.05 -4.84
N LEU A 185 8.66 -27.60 -3.68
CA LEU A 185 9.41 -28.86 -3.61
C LEU A 185 8.62 -30.05 -4.14
N ALA A 186 7.35 -30.18 -3.76
CA ALA A 186 6.48 -31.26 -4.24
C ALA A 186 6.28 -31.22 -5.76
N ALA A 187 6.08 -30.03 -6.33
CA ALA A 187 5.92 -29.83 -7.76
C ALA A 187 7.18 -30.27 -8.52
N CYS A 188 8.36 -29.79 -8.09
CA CYS A 188 9.65 -30.15 -8.67
C CYS A 188 9.90 -31.67 -8.65
N LEU A 189 9.63 -32.33 -7.53
CA LEU A 189 9.84 -33.77 -7.40
C LEU A 189 8.84 -34.58 -8.23
N LEU A 190 7.56 -34.18 -8.28
CA LEU A 190 6.55 -34.85 -9.10
C LEU A 190 6.87 -34.71 -10.59
N GLU A 191 7.35 -33.57 -11.03
CA GLU A 191 7.81 -33.37 -12.41
C GLU A 191 8.99 -34.28 -12.74
N LEU A 192 9.93 -34.46 -11.80
CA LEU A 192 11.03 -35.41 -11.97
C LEU A 192 10.56 -36.87 -12.00
N ILE A 193 9.56 -37.25 -11.21
CA ILE A 193 9.11 -38.65 -11.11
C ILE A 193 8.18 -39.02 -12.28
N GLU A 194 7.28 -38.11 -12.66
CA GLU A 194 6.17 -38.40 -13.56
C GLU A 194 6.24 -37.67 -14.91
N GLY A 195 7.12 -36.67 -15.05
CA GLY A 195 7.24 -35.81 -16.23
C GLY A 195 6.21 -34.67 -16.28
N GLU A 196 6.23 -33.91 -17.39
CA GLU A 196 5.27 -32.82 -17.62
C GLU A 196 3.84 -33.38 -17.81
N PRO A 197 2.84 -32.85 -17.08
CA PRO A 197 1.47 -33.31 -17.20
C PRO A 197 0.86 -32.90 -18.54
N SER A 198 0.10 -33.82 -19.14
CA SER A 198 -0.79 -33.50 -20.26
C SER A 198 -1.82 -32.43 -19.85
N ALA A 199 -2.40 -31.70 -20.82
CA ALA A 199 -3.37 -30.63 -20.54
C ALA A 199 -4.52 -31.10 -19.64
N ASP A 200 -5.01 -32.32 -19.86
CA ASP A 200 -6.15 -32.92 -19.14
C ASP A 200 -5.80 -33.37 -17.70
N GLU A 201 -4.51 -33.52 -17.39
CA GLU A 201 -4.02 -33.97 -16.08
C GLU A 201 -3.55 -32.83 -15.19
N ARG A 202 -3.49 -31.59 -15.70
CA ARG A 202 -3.01 -30.41 -14.95
C ARG A 202 -3.76 -30.20 -13.64
N VAL A 203 -5.09 -30.34 -13.64
CA VAL A 203 -5.89 -30.20 -12.41
C VAL A 203 -5.57 -31.31 -11.40
N LYS A 204 -5.38 -32.55 -11.87
CA LYS A 204 -4.98 -33.67 -11.01
C LYS A 204 -3.58 -33.44 -10.44
N ARG A 205 -2.65 -32.90 -11.25
CA ARG A 205 -1.29 -32.53 -10.83
C ARG A 205 -1.34 -31.53 -9.67
N VAL A 206 -2.13 -30.46 -9.80
CA VAL A 206 -2.27 -29.43 -8.74
C VAL A 206 -2.76 -30.04 -7.42
N ILE A 207 -3.77 -30.91 -7.47
CA ILE A 207 -4.30 -31.59 -6.28
C ILE A 207 -3.24 -32.53 -5.66
N ALA A 208 -2.52 -33.28 -6.50
CA ALA A 208 -1.45 -34.18 -6.05
C ALA A 208 -0.30 -33.41 -5.39
N THR A 209 0.12 -32.28 -5.99
CA THR A 209 1.14 -31.38 -5.44
C THR A 209 0.73 -30.89 -4.04
N GLY A 210 -0.50 -30.42 -3.87
CA GLY A 210 -0.99 -29.98 -2.56
C GLY A 210 -1.00 -31.09 -1.50
N LYS A 211 -1.43 -32.29 -1.87
CA LYS A 211 -1.41 -33.46 -0.97
C LYS A 211 0.00 -33.88 -0.57
N LEU A 212 0.94 -33.89 -1.52
CA LEU A 212 2.33 -34.24 -1.26
C LEU A 212 3.01 -33.17 -0.39
N ALA A 213 2.77 -31.89 -0.68
CA ALA A 213 3.27 -30.77 0.12
C ALA A 213 2.86 -30.88 1.58
N ALA A 214 1.57 -31.13 1.84
CA ALA A 214 1.06 -31.32 3.20
C ALA A 214 1.75 -32.49 3.92
N ARG A 215 2.03 -33.60 3.23
CA ARG A 215 2.73 -34.76 3.81
C ARG A 215 4.23 -34.52 4.03
N LEU A 216 4.86 -33.66 3.24
CA LEU A 216 6.26 -33.27 3.40
C LEU A 216 6.45 -32.30 4.57
N ALA A 217 5.48 -31.41 4.80
CA ALA A 217 5.50 -30.42 5.86
C ALA A 217 5.36 -31.02 7.27
N VAL A 218 4.74 -32.19 7.40
CA VAL A 218 4.54 -32.86 8.71
C VAL A 218 5.88 -33.42 9.25
N ALA A 219 6.15 -33.17 10.53
CA ALA A 219 7.28 -33.77 11.23
C ALA A 219 7.14 -35.30 11.29
N LEU A 220 8.10 -36.06 10.73
CA LEU A 220 8.15 -37.52 10.76
C LEU A 220 8.05 -38.02 12.22
N PRO A 221 6.94 -38.66 12.61
CA PRO A 221 6.87 -39.35 13.88
C PRO A 221 7.74 -40.60 13.80
N THR A 222 8.39 -40.97 14.91
CA THR A 222 9.18 -42.22 15.02
C THR A 222 8.34 -43.50 14.78
N THR A 223 7.02 -43.40 14.65
CA THR A 223 6.09 -44.55 14.56
C THR A 223 4.94 -44.40 13.53
N ALA A 224 4.99 -43.47 12.57
CA ALA A 224 3.89 -43.30 11.61
C ALA A 224 3.74 -44.50 10.65
N LYS A 225 2.68 -45.29 10.85
CA LYS A 225 2.29 -46.42 9.97
C LYS A 225 1.12 -46.10 9.05
N ASP A 226 0.59 -44.87 9.07
CA ASP A 226 -0.68 -44.48 8.42
C ASP A 226 -0.53 -43.67 7.13
N GLY A 227 0.70 -43.42 6.65
CA GLY A 227 0.94 -42.67 5.41
C GLY A 227 0.64 -41.16 5.50
N SER A 228 0.51 -40.63 6.72
CA SER A 228 0.31 -39.20 7.01
C SER A 228 1.51 -38.31 6.69
N CYS A 229 2.72 -38.89 6.68
CA CYS A 229 3.98 -38.20 6.38
C CYS A 229 4.78 -38.96 5.31
N VAL A 230 5.56 -38.23 4.50
CA VAL A 230 6.46 -38.82 3.49
C VAL A 230 7.88 -38.33 3.74
N ALA A 231 8.82 -39.27 3.89
CA ALA A 231 10.24 -38.94 3.98
C ALA A 231 10.79 -38.59 2.60
N LEU A 232 11.52 -37.48 2.49
CA LEU A 232 12.08 -36.99 1.22
C LEU A 232 12.99 -38.04 0.54
N ARG A 233 13.69 -38.89 1.31
CA ARG A 233 14.47 -40.02 0.78
C ARG A 233 13.66 -40.95 -0.14
N HIS A 234 12.38 -41.21 0.16
CA HIS A 234 11.56 -42.10 -0.67
C HIS A 234 11.21 -41.45 -2.02
N LEU A 235 11.11 -40.12 -2.04
CA LEU A 235 10.91 -39.38 -3.30
C LEU A 235 12.21 -39.35 -4.11
N VAL A 236 13.37 -39.23 -3.45
CA VAL A 236 14.67 -39.35 -4.12
C VAL A 236 14.82 -40.73 -4.77
N ASP A 237 14.47 -41.81 -4.06
CA ASP A 237 14.49 -43.17 -4.59
C ASP A 237 13.55 -43.31 -5.81
N ALA A 238 12.35 -42.73 -5.73
CA ALA A 238 11.39 -42.71 -6.84
C ALA A 238 11.91 -41.91 -8.06
N THR A 239 12.55 -40.76 -7.83
CA THR A 239 13.20 -39.98 -8.89
C THR A 239 14.29 -40.80 -9.56
N LEU A 240 15.17 -41.47 -8.81
CA LEU A 240 16.22 -42.29 -9.40
C LEU A 240 15.67 -43.49 -10.18
N ALA A 241 14.57 -44.09 -9.72
CA ALA A 241 13.88 -45.14 -10.45
C ALA A 241 13.28 -44.65 -11.78
N ALA A 242 12.79 -43.40 -11.82
CA ALA A 242 12.25 -42.77 -13.04
C ALA A 242 13.33 -42.33 -14.04
N HIS A 243 14.58 -42.14 -13.60
CA HIS A 243 15.70 -41.70 -14.42
C HIS A 243 16.80 -42.77 -14.53
N PRO A 244 16.56 -43.89 -15.24
CA PRO A 244 17.54 -44.98 -15.39
C PRO A 244 18.82 -44.47 -16.08
N GLY A 245 19.90 -44.40 -15.31
CA GLY A 245 21.16 -43.75 -15.71
C GLY A 245 21.63 -42.68 -14.73
N SER A 246 20.75 -42.25 -13.82
CA SER A 246 21.08 -41.41 -12.67
C SER A 246 21.37 -42.26 -11.44
N SER A 247 22.42 -41.92 -10.72
CA SER A 247 22.78 -42.53 -9.43
C SER A 247 22.59 -41.56 -8.26
N ARG A 248 22.35 -40.28 -8.57
CA ARG A 248 22.22 -39.20 -7.59
C ARG A 248 21.26 -38.13 -8.10
N VAL A 249 20.51 -37.53 -7.20
CA VAL A 249 19.66 -36.37 -7.48
C VAL A 249 20.41 -35.10 -7.09
N LEU A 250 20.46 -34.10 -7.97
CA LEU A 250 20.85 -32.74 -7.66
C LEU A 250 19.59 -31.89 -7.53
N LEU A 251 19.36 -31.34 -6.35
CA LEU A 251 18.28 -30.41 -6.08
C LEU A 251 18.85 -29.00 -5.92
N VAL A 252 18.56 -28.13 -6.87
CA VAL A 252 18.91 -26.72 -6.81
C VAL A 252 17.77 -25.95 -6.15
N VAL A 253 18.07 -25.29 -5.03
CA VAL A 253 17.14 -24.37 -4.36
C VAL A 253 17.60 -22.94 -4.65
N ASP A 254 17.07 -22.36 -5.71
CA ASP A 254 17.44 -21.02 -6.14
C ASP A 254 16.69 -19.96 -5.33
N GLN A 255 17.36 -18.87 -4.99
CA GLN A 255 16.84 -17.75 -4.17
C GLN A 255 16.33 -18.21 -2.80
N TRP A 256 17.21 -18.84 -2.04
CA TRP A 256 16.92 -19.32 -0.68
C TRP A 256 16.37 -18.21 0.23
N GLU A 257 16.81 -16.96 0.04
CA GLU A 257 16.34 -15.81 0.80
C GLU A 257 14.82 -15.64 0.80
N GLU A 258 14.10 -16.17 -0.19
CA GLU A 258 12.64 -16.07 -0.28
C GLU A 258 11.92 -16.69 0.91
N LEU A 259 12.52 -17.69 1.56
CA LEU A 259 12.00 -18.27 2.80
C LEU A 259 11.87 -17.25 3.94
N TYR A 260 12.56 -16.11 3.84
CA TYR A 260 12.61 -15.08 4.87
C TYR A 260 11.87 -13.80 4.48
N THR A 261 11.41 -13.67 3.23
CA THR A 261 10.80 -12.43 2.72
C THR A 261 9.28 -12.45 2.72
N TYR A 262 8.64 -13.63 2.70
CA TYR A 262 7.18 -13.76 2.64
C TYR A 262 6.55 -13.79 4.03
N PRO A 263 5.51 -12.97 4.31
CA PRO A 263 4.78 -13.02 5.58
C PRO A 263 4.15 -14.39 5.89
N GLN A 264 3.84 -15.16 4.85
CA GLN A 264 3.21 -16.48 4.94
C GLN A 264 4.17 -17.56 5.45
N THR A 265 5.48 -17.35 5.32
CA THR A 265 6.50 -18.32 5.73
C THR A 265 7.04 -17.92 7.11
N THR A 266 6.62 -18.64 8.15
CA THR A 266 7.14 -18.37 9.50
C THR A 266 8.60 -18.83 9.63
N PRO A 267 9.38 -18.29 10.58
CA PRO A 267 10.72 -18.80 10.87
C PRO A 267 10.74 -20.31 11.16
N THR A 268 9.67 -20.84 11.76
CA THR A 268 9.48 -22.26 12.03
C THR A 268 9.31 -23.06 10.74
N ASP A 269 8.55 -22.55 9.77
CA ASP A 269 8.37 -23.21 8.47
C ASP A 269 9.68 -23.24 7.67
N ALA A 270 10.41 -22.13 7.65
CA ALA A 270 11.72 -22.04 7.01
C ALA A 270 12.72 -23.02 7.64
N ALA A 271 12.74 -23.13 8.97
CA ALA A 271 13.56 -24.09 9.71
C ALA A 271 13.19 -25.54 9.39
N ALA A 272 11.89 -25.88 9.39
CA ALA A 272 11.40 -27.22 9.07
C ALA A 272 11.73 -27.62 7.63
N PHE A 273 11.63 -26.68 6.68
CA PHE A 273 12.03 -26.89 5.29
C PHE A 273 13.53 -27.15 5.16
N ALA A 274 14.36 -26.35 5.84
CA ALA A 274 15.80 -26.55 5.88
C ALA A 274 16.18 -27.91 6.48
N ASP A 275 15.56 -28.29 7.61
CA ASP A 275 15.81 -29.56 8.29
C ASP A 275 15.53 -30.75 7.38
N ARG A 276 14.44 -30.72 6.61
CA ARG A 276 14.11 -31.80 5.68
C ARG A 276 15.15 -31.99 4.58
N LEU A 277 15.64 -30.89 4.00
CA LEU A 277 16.68 -30.95 2.97
C LEU A 277 18.01 -31.40 3.54
N VAL A 278 18.39 -30.89 4.72
CA VAL A 278 19.64 -31.24 5.41
C VAL A 278 19.63 -32.71 5.86
N GLU A 279 18.51 -33.22 6.37
CA GLU A 279 18.34 -34.63 6.73
C GLU A 279 18.45 -35.53 5.49
N ALA A 280 17.74 -35.20 4.42
CA ALA A 280 17.73 -36.02 3.20
C ALA A 280 19.08 -36.06 2.51
N ALA A 281 19.81 -34.93 2.44
CA ALA A 281 21.15 -34.87 1.85
C ALA A 281 22.18 -35.73 2.59
N GLN A 282 21.94 -36.08 3.86
CA GLN A 282 22.83 -36.95 4.65
C GLN A 282 22.56 -38.44 4.45
N HIS A 283 21.31 -38.79 4.12
CA HIS A 283 20.83 -40.19 4.21
C HIS A 283 20.32 -40.74 2.88
N ALA A 284 20.23 -39.92 1.84
CA ALA A 284 19.84 -40.31 0.49
C ALA A 284 20.94 -39.90 -0.51
N PRO A 285 20.97 -40.51 -1.71
CA PRO A 285 21.80 -40.05 -2.83
C PRO A 285 21.28 -38.72 -3.39
N LEU A 286 21.35 -37.66 -2.57
CA LEU A 286 20.87 -36.32 -2.84
C LEU A 286 22.02 -35.32 -2.61
N SER A 287 22.28 -34.47 -3.60
CA SER A 287 23.01 -33.22 -3.43
C SER A 287 22.04 -32.06 -3.44
N VAL A 288 22.20 -31.12 -2.50
CA VAL A 288 21.48 -29.86 -2.48
C VAL A 288 22.45 -28.73 -2.77
N VAL A 289 22.12 -27.90 -3.75
CA VAL A 289 22.83 -26.64 -4.02
C VAL A 289 21.83 -25.51 -3.82
N LEU A 290 22.09 -24.64 -2.85
CA LEU A 290 21.27 -23.43 -2.66
C LEU A 290 22.00 -22.20 -3.15
N THR A 291 21.26 -21.23 -3.68
CA THR A 291 21.79 -19.87 -3.90
C THR A 291 21.23 -18.95 -2.83
N LEU A 292 22.08 -18.11 -2.25
CA LEU A 292 21.70 -17.21 -1.15
C LEU A 292 22.33 -15.84 -1.34
N ARG A 293 21.53 -14.78 -1.15
CA ARG A 293 22.05 -13.41 -1.06
C ARG A 293 22.89 -13.23 0.20
N ALA A 294 24.05 -12.59 0.06
CA ALA A 294 24.97 -12.32 1.17
C ALA A 294 24.25 -11.64 2.36
N ASP A 295 23.37 -10.68 2.09
CA ASP A 295 22.62 -9.91 3.11
C ASP A 295 21.66 -10.77 3.95
N PHE A 296 21.23 -11.93 3.43
CA PHE A 296 20.33 -12.86 4.12
C PHE A 296 21.07 -13.97 4.87
N THR A 297 22.40 -13.97 4.84
CA THR A 297 23.22 -14.97 5.55
C THR A 297 22.93 -14.95 7.06
N GLY A 298 22.72 -13.76 7.65
CA GLY A 298 22.37 -13.61 9.07
C GLY A 298 21.14 -14.43 9.47
N ARG A 299 20.07 -14.37 8.66
CA ARG A 299 18.83 -15.14 8.88
C ARG A 299 19.06 -16.64 8.72
N ALA A 300 19.85 -17.05 7.71
CA ALA A 300 20.14 -18.46 7.48
C ALA A 300 20.96 -19.11 8.60
N ILE A 301 21.85 -18.37 9.26
CA ILE A 301 22.69 -18.90 10.34
C ILE A 301 22.02 -18.92 11.72
N GLU A 302 20.86 -18.26 11.88
CA GLU A 302 20.02 -18.36 13.08
C GLU A 302 19.55 -19.81 13.30
N HIS A 303 19.31 -20.56 12.20
CA HIS A 303 18.95 -21.97 12.24
C HIS A 303 20.18 -22.88 12.28
N ARG A 304 20.41 -23.51 13.43
CA ARG A 304 21.66 -24.25 13.72
C ARG A 304 21.97 -25.41 12.74
N PRO A 305 21.03 -26.32 12.41
CA PRO A 305 21.28 -27.39 11.44
C PRO A 305 21.73 -26.88 10.05
N LEU A 306 21.12 -25.79 9.57
CA LEU A 306 21.52 -25.18 8.30
C LEU A 306 22.89 -24.50 8.42
N ARG A 307 23.12 -23.71 9.47
CA ARG A 307 24.42 -23.08 9.76
C ARG A 307 25.57 -24.07 9.71
N ASP A 308 25.42 -25.22 10.37
CA ASP A 308 26.48 -26.23 10.46
C ASP A 308 26.84 -26.79 9.07
N ARG A 309 25.89 -26.82 8.13
CA ARG A 309 26.13 -27.20 6.72
C ARG A 309 26.77 -26.09 5.91
N LEU A 310 26.29 -24.85 6.07
CA LEU A 310 26.88 -23.68 5.42
C LEU A 310 28.37 -23.52 5.81
N GLN A 311 28.73 -23.81 7.06
CA GLN A 311 30.11 -23.76 7.52
C GLN A 311 31.03 -24.79 6.82
N GLN A 312 30.48 -25.92 6.36
CA GLN A 312 31.24 -26.99 5.72
C GLN A 312 31.49 -26.76 4.22
N ALA A 313 30.49 -26.21 3.51
CA ALA A 313 30.58 -25.93 2.08
C ALA A 313 29.76 -24.71 1.67
N THR A 314 30.38 -23.54 1.79
CA THR A 314 29.93 -22.30 1.16
C THR A 314 30.98 -21.83 0.15
N VAL A 315 30.55 -21.56 -1.07
CA VAL A 315 31.36 -20.95 -2.13
C VAL A 315 30.88 -19.51 -2.31
N PHE A 316 31.77 -18.55 -2.11
CA PHE A 316 31.44 -17.13 -2.21
C PHE A 316 31.63 -16.63 -3.63
N LEU A 317 30.54 -16.28 -4.30
CA LEU A 317 30.55 -15.69 -5.64
C LEU A 317 30.84 -14.19 -5.57
N GLY A 318 32.09 -13.83 -5.83
CA GLY A 318 32.53 -12.46 -6.01
C GLY A 318 32.17 -11.87 -7.39
N GLY A 319 32.43 -10.56 -7.52
CA GLY A 319 32.39 -9.87 -8.81
C GLY A 319 33.38 -10.48 -9.81
N MET A 320 33.07 -10.40 -11.09
CA MET A 320 33.97 -10.90 -12.15
C MET A 320 35.20 -10.00 -12.26
N THR A 321 36.37 -10.61 -12.36
CA THR A 321 37.59 -9.89 -12.74
C THR A 321 37.43 -9.26 -14.13
N ARG A 322 38.26 -8.27 -14.47
CA ARG A 322 38.20 -7.62 -15.79
C ARG A 322 38.39 -8.64 -16.93
N ALA A 323 39.30 -9.60 -16.77
CA ALA A 323 39.56 -10.65 -17.76
C ALA A 323 38.38 -11.65 -17.89
N GLU A 324 37.67 -11.93 -16.80
CA GLU A 324 36.45 -12.72 -16.84
C GLU A 324 35.32 -11.97 -17.57
N ARG A 325 35.13 -10.69 -17.29
CA ARG A 325 34.14 -9.84 -18.00
C ARG A 325 34.46 -9.73 -19.49
N GLU A 326 35.73 -9.55 -19.84
CA GLU A 326 36.16 -9.49 -21.24
C GLU A 326 35.79 -10.78 -22.00
N ARG A 327 35.97 -11.94 -21.36
CA ARG A 327 35.53 -13.23 -21.90
C ARG A 327 34.02 -13.35 -21.99
N ALA A 328 33.28 -12.88 -20.99
CA ALA A 328 31.82 -12.83 -21.01
C ALA A 328 31.26 -11.94 -22.15
N ILE A 329 31.97 -10.85 -22.49
CA ILE A 329 31.60 -9.97 -23.60
C ILE A 329 31.98 -10.60 -24.95
N SER A 330 33.21 -11.06 -25.09
CA SER A 330 33.78 -11.42 -26.40
C SER A 330 33.47 -12.86 -26.82
N GLY A 331 33.35 -13.78 -25.86
CA GLY A 331 33.11 -15.20 -26.12
C GLY A 331 31.78 -15.47 -26.86
N PRO A 332 30.64 -14.96 -26.37
CA PRO A 332 29.35 -15.15 -27.05
C PRO A 332 29.35 -14.59 -28.47
N ALA A 333 29.97 -13.41 -28.68
CA ALA A 333 30.14 -12.83 -30.01
C ALA A 333 30.93 -13.75 -30.95
N GLN A 334 32.04 -14.33 -30.49
CA GLN A 334 32.88 -15.22 -31.31
C GLN A 334 32.10 -16.47 -31.76
N VAL A 335 31.34 -17.08 -30.85
CA VAL A 335 30.50 -18.25 -31.16
C VAL A 335 29.43 -17.90 -32.20
N ALA A 336 28.84 -16.71 -32.11
CA ALA A 336 27.83 -16.22 -33.05
C ALA A 336 28.40 -15.58 -34.33
N GLY A 337 29.73 -15.58 -34.53
CA GLY A 337 30.36 -14.95 -35.71
C GLY A 337 30.30 -13.42 -35.73
N LEU A 338 30.06 -12.79 -34.58
CA LEU A 338 30.01 -11.34 -34.42
C LEU A 338 31.38 -10.75 -34.13
N ARG A 339 31.57 -9.48 -34.51
CA ARG A 339 32.80 -8.71 -34.29
C ARG A 339 32.49 -7.41 -33.56
N PHE A 340 33.37 -7.00 -32.66
CA PHE A 340 33.32 -5.68 -32.06
C PHE A 340 34.20 -4.71 -32.85
N GLU A 341 33.73 -3.47 -33.01
CA GLU A 341 34.58 -2.39 -33.48
C GLU A 341 35.77 -2.18 -32.52
N PRO A 342 36.98 -1.89 -33.02
CA PRO A 342 38.16 -1.69 -32.18
C PRO A 342 37.92 -0.69 -31.04
N GLY A 343 38.29 -1.06 -29.82
CA GLY A 343 38.14 -0.23 -28.61
C GLY A 343 36.78 -0.34 -27.90
N LEU A 344 35.74 -0.89 -28.54
CA LEU A 344 34.40 -0.97 -27.94
C LEU A 344 34.35 -1.87 -26.69
N VAL A 345 35.02 -3.03 -26.71
CA VAL A 345 35.08 -3.92 -25.53
C VAL A 345 35.72 -3.22 -24.33
N GLY A 346 36.76 -2.43 -24.55
CA GLY A 346 37.39 -1.61 -23.50
C GLY A 346 36.42 -0.61 -22.89
N ARG A 347 35.66 0.11 -23.74
CA ARG A 347 34.62 1.05 -23.29
C ARG A 347 33.51 0.36 -22.49
N LEU A 348 33.05 -0.81 -22.94
CA LEU A 348 32.05 -1.61 -22.22
C LEU A 348 32.55 -2.02 -20.82
N LEU A 349 33.81 -2.43 -20.71
CA LEU A 349 34.44 -2.80 -19.43
C LEU A 349 34.63 -1.60 -18.50
N ASP A 350 34.90 -0.42 -19.05
CA ASP A 350 35.08 0.80 -18.27
C ASP A 350 33.73 1.35 -17.77
N ASP A 351 32.68 1.28 -18.60
CA ASP A 351 31.35 1.81 -18.29
C ASP A 351 30.56 0.95 -17.28
N ILE A 352 30.72 -0.38 -17.32
CA ILE A 352 30.05 -1.28 -16.36
C ILE A 352 30.59 -1.14 -14.93
N GLY A 353 31.87 -0.82 -14.76
CA GLY A 353 32.55 -0.81 -13.46
C GLY A 353 32.64 -2.18 -12.78
N ASP A 354 33.09 -2.22 -11.52
CA ASP A 354 33.44 -3.46 -10.80
C ASP A 354 32.31 -4.03 -9.92
N GLU A 355 31.14 -3.38 -9.87
CA GLU A 355 30.02 -3.80 -9.04
C GLU A 355 29.36 -5.08 -9.60
N PRO A 356 29.20 -6.15 -8.79
CA PRO A 356 28.63 -7.42 -9.25
C PRO A 356 27.21 -7.31 -9.80
N GLY A 357 26.43 -6.30 -9.37
CA GLY A 357 25.05 -6.08 -9.77
C GLY A 357 24.87 -5.59 -11.21
N ASN A 358 25.95 -5.24 -11.91
CA ASN A 358 25.89 -4.62 -13.24
C ASN A 358 25.97 -5.63 -14.39
N LEU A 359 26.22 -6.92 -14.13
CA LEU A 359 26.27 -7.95 -15.18
C LEU A 359 24.96 -8.07 -15.99
N PRO A 360 23.76 -7.97 -15.40
CA PRO A 360 22.52 -7.99 -16.16
C PRO A 360 22.34 -6.76 -17.05
N LEU A 361 22.88 -5.59 -16.65
CA LEU A 361 22.91 -4.40 -17.50
C LEU A 361 23.84 -4.60 -18.70
N LEU A 362 24.96 -5.30 -18.51
CA LEU A 362 25.87 -5.64 -19.59
C LEU A 362 25.17 -6.50 -20.65
N GLU A 363 24.49 -7.56 -20.22
CA GLU A 363 23.73 -8.43 -21.12
C GLU A 363 22.63 -7.66 -21.85
N PHE A 364 21.87 -6.81 -21.14
CA PHE A 364 20.88 -5.91 -21.77
C PHE A 364 21.53 -5.03 -22.85
N CYS A 365 22.62 -4.35 -22.50
CA CYS A 365 23.36 -3.47 -23.41
C CYS A 365 23.86 -4.23 -24.65
N LEU A 366 24.43 -5.42 -24.47
CA LEU A 366 24.94 -6.26 -25.56
C LEU A 366 23.82 -6.78 -26.46
N THR A 367 22.66 -7.14 -25.90
CA THR A 367 21.45 -7.46 -26.67
C THR A 367 20.98 -6.25 -27.50
N GLN A 368 20.99 -5.04 -26.93
CA GLN A 368 20.63 -3.81 -27.66
C GLN A 368 21.64 -3.46 -28.77
N LEU A 369 22.92 -3.73 -28.55
CA LEU A 369 23.97 -3.58 -29.57
C LEU A 369 23.82 -4.60 -30.70
N TYR A 370 23.48 -5.85 -30.36
CA TYR A 370 23.22 -6.90 -31.34
C TYR A 370 22.05 -6.54 -32.26
N ALA A 371 20.94 -6.05 -31.68
CA ALA A 371 19.77 -5.61 -32.44
C ALA A 371 20.08 -4.47 -33.44
N ARG A 372 21.15 -3.70 -33.19
CA ARG A 372 21.64 -2.59 -34.02
C ARG A 372 22.94 -2.91 -34.77
N SER A 373 23.35 -4.18 -34.76
CA SER A 373 24.58 -4.62 -35.41
C SER A 373 24.46 -4.56 -36.93
N ARG A 374 25.59 -4.32 -37.60
CA ARG A 374 25.66 -4.18 -39.08
C ARG A 374 26.68 -5.14 -39.63
N ASP A 375 26.28 -6.02 -40.55
CA ASP A 375 27.15 -7.03 -41.16
C ASP A 375 27.92 -7.86 -40.11
N GLY A 376 27.24 -8.18 -38.99
CA GLY A 376 27.81 -8.90 -37.86
C GLY A 376 28.76 -8.06 -36.98
N THR A 377 28.80 -6.74 -37.13
CA THR A 377 29.65 -5.84 -36.35
C THR A 377 28.85 -5.03 -35.34
N LEU A 378 29.26 -5.07 -34.07
CA LEU A 378 28.76 -4.21 -32.98
C LEU A 378 29.61 -2.93 -32.96
N CYS A 379 28.98 -1.78 -33.17
CA CYS A 379 29.67 -0.52 -33.45
C CYS A 379 29.62 0.47 -32.28
N GLN A 380 30.61 1.35 -32.17
CA GLN A 380 30.68 2.40 -31.15
C GLN A 380 29.52 3.38 -31.26
N ALA A 381 29.11 3.75 -32.47
CA ALA A 381 27.98 4.64 -32.70
C ALA A 381 26.66 4.08 -32.12
N ALA A 382 26.46 2.77 -32.18
CA ALA A 382 25.29 2.13 -31.58
C ALA A 382 25.35 2.14 -30.05
N PHE A 383 26.54 1.97 -29.48
CA PHE A 383 26.78 2.05 -28.02
C PHE A 383 26.51 3.45 -27.47
N GLU A 384 26.91 4.49 -28.20
CA GLU A 384 26.62 5.88 -27.84
C GLU A 384 25.12 6.21 -27.98
N ALA A 385 24.48 5.71 -29.05
CA ALA A 385 23.05 5.93 -29.28
C ALA A 385 22.18 5.36 -28.15
N ILE A 386 22.53 4.20 -27.59
CA ILE A 386 21.81 3.60 -26.45
C ILE A 386 22.24 4.20 -25.10
N GLY A 387 23.17 5.16 -25.07
CA GLY A 387 23.60 5.83 -23.84
C GLY A 387 24.52 5.00 -22.94
N GLY A 388 25.25 4.04 -23.50
CA GLY A 388 26.13 3.15 -22.74
C GLY A 388 25.39 2.01 -22.02
N VAL A 389 26.08 1.31 -21.13
CA VAL A 389 25.58 0.16 -20.37
C VAL A 389 24.44 0.57 -19.44
N ARG A 390 24.62 1.65 -18.67
CA ARG A 390 23.58 2.14 -17.75
C ARG A 390 22.45 2.86 -18.50
N GLY A 391 22.76 3.66 -19.51
CA GLY A 391 21.76 4.43 -20.25
C GLY A 391 20.80 3.57 -21.07
N ALA A 392 21.22 2.39 -21.53
CA ALA A 392 20.42 1.55 -22.41
C ALA A 392 19.08 1.16 -21.77
N ILE A 393 19.09 0.74 -20.50
CA ILE A 393 17.87 0.32 -19.81
C ILE A 393 16.98 1.52 -19.47
N VAL A 394 17.59 2.65 -19.13
CA VAL A 394 16.89 3.91 -18.77
C VAL A 394 16.16 4.45 -19.98
N GLN A 395 16.85 4.61 -21.12
CA GLN A 395 16.23 5.08 -22.35
C GLN A 395 15.10 4.17 -22.81
N ARG A 396 15.25 2.84 -22.68
CA ARG A 396 14.18 1.91 -23.02
C ARG A 396 12.98 2.07 -22.09
N ALA A 397 13.19 2.15 -20.78
CA ALA A 397 12.12 2.31 -19.81
C ALA A 397 11.37 3.63 -20.03
N ASP A 398 12.09 4.75 -20.16
CA ASP A 398 11.50 6.07 -20.42
C ASP A 398 10.72 6.09 -21.74
N SER A 399 11.28 5.53 -22.82
CA SER A 399 10.61 5.49 -24.13
C SER A 399 9.29 4.71 -24.08
N VAL A 400 9.23 3.63 -23.30
CA VAL A 400 8.00 2.82 -23.15
C VAL A 400 6.94 3.61 -22.38
N ILE A 401 7.33 4.22 -21.25
CA ILE A 401 6.40 5.01 -20.42
C ILE A 401 5.91 6.25 -21.18
N ASP A 402 6.80 6.96 -21.88
CA ASP A 402 6.45 8.16 -22.65
C ASP A 402 5.55 7.82 -23.85
N ALA A 403 5.76 6.67 -24.49
CA ALA A 403 4.89 6.17 -25.56
C ALA A 403 3.49 5.85 -25.03
N MET A 404 3.39 5.18 -23.87
CA MET A 404 2.11 4.86 -23.22
C MET A 404 1.30 6.11 -22.90
N GLU A 405 1.94 7.14 -22.34
CA GLU A 405 1.28 8.41 -22.03
C GLU A 405 0.84 9.15 -23.29
N SER A 406 1.65 9.11 -24.35
CA SER A 406 1.33 9.75 -25.63
C SER A 406 0.14 9.08 -26.35
N GLU A 407 -0.02 7.77 -26.19
CA GLU A 407 -1.13 7.03 -26.78
C GLU A 407 -2.44 7.26 -26.00
N HIS A 408 -2.39 7.21 -24.66
CA HIS A 408 -3.55 7.44 -23.80
C HIS A 408 -3.13 8.12 -22.49
N PRO A 409 -3.61 9.35 -22.22
CA PRO A 409 -3.28 10.07 -20.98
C PRO A 409 -3.67 9.28 -19.73
N GLY A 410 -2.77 9.25 -18.74
CA GLY A 410 -2.97 8.56 -17.46
C GLY A 410 -2.41 7.13 -17.39
N ARG A 411 -1.99 6.53 -18.52
CA ARG A 411 -1.32 5.20 -18.50
C ARG A 411 0.04 5.25 -17.80
N ALA A 412 0.78 6.36 -17.87
CA ALA A 412 2.05 6.48 -17.15
C ALA A 412 1.85 6.50 -15.63
N ALA A 413 0.76 7.11 -15.14
CA ALA A 413 0.41 7.09 -13.72
C ALA A 413 0.08 5.66 -13.25
N MET A 414 -0.68 4.90 -14.05
CA MET A 414 -0.95 3.48 -13.77
C MET A 414 0.32 2.64 -13.79
N ALA A 415 1.23 2.88 -14.74
CA ALA A 415 2.51 2.19 -14.81
C ALA A 415 3.37 2.47 -13.56
N ARG A 416 3.43 3.74 -13.11
CA ARG A 416 4.06 4.12 -11.83
C ARG A 416 3.50 3.27 -10.69
N ASP A 417 2.18 3.19 -10.56
CA ASP A 417 1.54 2.47 -9.46
C ASP A 417 1.87 0.97 -9.48
N ILE A 418 1.89 0.36 -10.67
CA ILE A 418 2.33 -1.04 -10.85
C ILE A 418 3.78 -1.20 -10.35
N PHE A 419 4.71 -0.34 -10.78
CA PHE A 419 6.10 -0.45 -10.32
C PHE A 419 6.24 -0.30 -8.80
N LEU A 420 5.53 0.64 -8.18
CA LEU A 420 5.56 0.85 -6.72
C LEU A 420 5.05 -0.37 -5.95
N GLN A 421 4.08 -1.10 -6.50
CA GLN A 421 3.58 -2.36 -5.91
C GLN A 421 4.58 -3.53 -6.04
N LEU A 422 5.47 -3.47 -7.03
CA LEU A 422 6.46 -4.50 -7.35
C LEU A 422 7.87 -4.24 -6.79
N VAL A 423 8.02 -3.26 -5.90
CA VAL A 423 9.29 -2.97 -5.21
C VAL A 423 9.16 -3.22 -3.71
N GLN A 424 10.10 -3.98 -3.15
CA GLN A 424 10.31 -4.14 -1.73
C GLN A 424 11.33 -3.10 -1.22
N LEU A 425 10.85 -2.03 -0.58
CA LEU A 425 11.69 -1.06 0.12
C LEU A 425 12.55 -1.73 1.20
N GLY A 426 13.85 -1.47 1.19
CA GLY A 426 14.78 -1.91 2.22
C GLY A 426 14.75 -0.99 3.45
N GLU A 427 14.81 -1.57 4.65
CA GLU A 427 15.00 -0.84 5.91
C GLU A 427 16.51 -0.68 6.18
N GLY A 428 17.14 0.27 5.48
CA GLY A 428 18.60 0.47 5.55
C GLY A 428 19.43 -0.45 4.64
N SER A 429 18.76 -1.32 3.86
CA SER A 429 19.34 -2.07 2.73
C SER A 429 18.85 -1.49 1.41
N GLU A 430 19.41 -1.96 0.29
CA GLU A 430 18.93 -1.59 -1.05
C GLU A 430 17.48 -2.05 -1.27
N ASP A 431 16.74 -1.28 -2.09
CA ASP A 431 15.40 -1.64 -2.52
C ASP A 431 15.47 -2.81 -3.51
N THR A 432 14.62 -3.82 -3.32
CA THR A 432 14.63 -5.08 -4.06
C THR A 432 13.32 -5.26 -4.81
N ARG A 433 13.26 -6.19 -5.76
CA ARG A 433 12.00 -6.49 -6.45
C ARG A 433 11.08 -7.34 -5.57
N ARG A 434 9.78 -7.06 -5.62
CA ARG A 434 8.71 -7.85 -5.01
C ARG A 434 7.92 -8.56 -6.11
N ARG A 435 7.51 -9.79 -5.82
CA ARG A 435 6.55 -10.55 -6.63
C ARG A 435 5.13 -10.30 -6.12
N ALA A 436 4.20 -10.02 -7.03
CA ALA A 436 2.78 -9.87 -6.73
C ALA A 436 1.93 -10.82 -7.58
N PRO A 437 0.84 -11.39 -7.03
CA PRO A 437 -0.18 -12.08 -7.80
C PRO A 437 -0.81 -11.17 -8.87
N LEU A 438 -1.01 -11.67 -10.09
CA LEU A 438 -1.67 -10.93 -11.17
C LEU A 438 -3.14 -10.61 -10.85
N VAL A 439 -3.76 -11.42 -9.99
CA VAL A 439 -5.15 -11.27 -9.54
C VAL A 439 -5.36 -10.04 -8.66
N ASP A 440 -4.29 -9.51 -8.06
CA ASP A 440 -4.35 -8.28 -7.25
C ASP A 440 -4.51 -7.02 -8.13
N PHE A 441 -4.40 -7.16 -9.45
CA PHE A 441 -4.52 -6.08 -10.43
C PHE A 441 -5.84 -6.19 -11.21
N ASP A 442 -6.49 -5.07 -11.48
CA ASP A 442 -7.68 -5.01 -12.33
C ASP A 442 -7.37 -5.33 -13.80
N ASP A 443 -8.40 -5.47 -14.63
CA ASP A 443 -8.24 -5.86 -16.04
C ASP A 443 -7.44 -4.82 -16.86
N VAL A 444 -7.52 -3.54 -16.49
CA VAL A 444 -6.81 -2.46 -17.19
C VAL A 444 -5.33 -2.47 -16.84
N ALA A 445 -5.01 -2.65 -15.56
CA ALA A 445 -3.64 -2.82 -15.08
C ALA A 445 -3.02 -4.10 -15.63
N ARG A 446 -3.77 -5.20 -15.75
CA ARG A 446 -3.27 -6.45 -16.38
C ARG A 446 -2.89 -6.26 -17.85
N ALA A 447 -3.70 -5.54 -18.64
CA ALA A 447 -3.34 -5.22 -20.02
C ALA A 447 -2.06 -4.36 -20.11
N LEU A 448 -1.87 -3.43 -19.16
CA LEU A 448 -0.65 -2.63 -19.07
C LEU A 448 0.56 -3.45 -18.64
N ILE A 449 0.38 -4.40 -17.72
CA ILE A 449 1.42 -5.36 -17.30
C ILE A 449 1.89 -6.18 -18.51
N ASP A 450 0.98 -6.65 -19.37
CA ASP A 450 1.34 -7.41 -20.57
C ASP A 450 2.18 -6.58 -21.56
N GLU A 451 1.86 -5.30 -21.72
CA GLU A 451 2.64 -4.38 -22.55
C GLU A 451 4.04 -4.12 -21.94
N LEU A 452 4.11 -3.88 -20.63
CA LEU A 452 5.37 -3.72 -19.90
C LEU A 452 6.23 -5.01 -19.92
N ALA A 453 5.58 -6.18 -19.89
CA ALA A 453 6.24 -7.48 -20.00
C ALA A 453 6.77 -7.72 -21.43
N THR A 454 5.99 -7.34 -22.45
CA THR A 454 6.43 -7.35 -23.86
C THR A 454 7.62 -6.42 -24.06
N ALA A 455 7.62 -5.26 -23.40
CA ALA A 455 8.73 -4.32 -23.38
C ALA A 455 9.93 -4.77 -22.51
N ARG A 456 9.80 -5.91 -21.80
CA ARG A 456 10.80 -6.51 -20.89
C ARG A 456 11.14 -5.69 -19.65
N LEU A 457 10.23 -4.81 -19.23
CA LEU A 457 10.36 -4.09 -17.96
C LEU A 457 9.80 -4.90 -16.79
N LEU A 458 8.79 -5.73 -17.06
CA LEU A 458 8.22 -6.68 -16.13
C LEU A 458 8.40 -8.12 -16.63
N VAL A 459 8.30 -9.08 -15.72
CA VAL A 459 8.24 -10.51 -16.05
C VAL A 459 6.98 -11.08 -15.43
N THR A 460 6.16 -11.71 -16.26
CA THR A 460 5.05 -12.53 -15.82
C THR A 460 5.48 -13.99 -15.74
N GLY A 461 4.95 -14.69 -14.75
CA GLY A 461 5.23 -16.10 -14.53
C GLY A 461 4.05 -16.77 -13.86
N ARG A 462 4.19 -18.08 -13.62
CA ARG A 462 3.26 -18.81 -12.78
C ARG A 462 3.99 -19.31 -11.56
N ASP A 463 3.37 -19.13 -10.40
CA ASP A 463 3.83 -19.77 -9.18
C ASP A 463 3.61 -21.29 -9.31
N PRO A 464 4.67 -22.12 -9.28
CA PRO A 464 4.54 -23.57 -9.45
C PRO A 464 3.66 -24.22 -8.38
N GLY A 465 3.55 -23.59 -7.21
CA GLY A 465 2.79 -24.10 -6.07
C GLY A 465 1.28 -23.86 -6.17
N SER A 466 0.87 -22.62 -6.42
CA SER A 466 -0.53 -22.21 -6.43
C SER A 466 -1.14 -22.13 -7.85
N ALA A 467 -0.32 -22.28 -8.89
CA ALA A 467 -0.68 -22.01 -10.29
C ALA A 467 -1.20 -20.57 -10.53
N THR A 468 -1.00 -19.67 -9.56
CA THR A 468 -1.36 -18.26 -9.70
C THR A 468 -0.39 -17.59 -10.66
N GLU A 469 -0.93 -16.76 -11.54
CA GLU A 469 -0.12 -15.89 -12.38
C GLU A 469 0.47 -14.79 -11.49
N THR A 470 1.73 -14.47 -11.71
CA THR A 470 2.49 -13.51 -10.90
C THR A 470 3.22 -12.54 -11.81
N VAL A 471 3.48 -11.35 -11.30
CA VAL A 471 4.29 -10.32 -11.95
C VAL A 471 5.39 -9.84 -11.00
N GLU A 472 6.56 -9.54 -11.55
CA GLU A 472 7.68 -8.91 -10.87
C GLU A 472 8.43 -7.97 -11.81
N VAL A 473 9.20 -7.02 -11.26
CA VAL A 473 10.15 -6.23 -12.06
C VAL A 473 11.16 -7.17 -12.71
N ALA A 474 11.41 -6.99 -14.01
CA ALA A 474 12.26 -7.89 -14.78
C ALA A 474 13.65 -8.05 -14.16
N HIS A 475 14.22 -6.97 -13.64
CA HIS A 475 15.48 -7.00 -12.92
C HIS A 475 15.61 -5.86 -11.89
N GLU A 476 16.32 -6.08 -10.78
CA GLU A 476 16.63 -5.04 -9.77
C GLU A 476 17.47 -3.89 -10.34
N ALA A 477 18.07 -4.08 -11.52
CA ALA A 477 18.85 -3.05 -12.18
C ALA A 477 17.97 -1.86 -12.62
N LEU A 478 16.68 -2.11 -12.93
CA LEU A 478 15.69 -1.05 -13.16
C LEU A 478 15.50 -0.20 -11.90
N ILE A 479 15.34 -0.83 -10.74
CA ILE A 479 15.13 -0.15 -9.45
C ILE A 479 16.35 0.73 -9.10
N ARG A 480 17.57 0.24 -9.37
CA ARG A 480 18.81 0.93 -9.01
C ARG A 480 19.27 2.01 -9.99
N ASN A 481 18.92 1.90 -11.27
CA ASN A 481 19.50 2.75 -12.31
C ASN A 481 18.49 3.61 -13.05
N TRP A 482 17.19 3.37 -12.91
CA TRP A 482 16.16 4.16 -13.57
C TRP A 482 15.77 5.38 -12.71
N PRO A 483 16.20 6.61 -13.06
CA PRO A 483 16.01 7.76 -12.19
C PRO A 483 14.53 8.09 -11.93
N ARG A 484 13.68 7.91 -12.94
CA ARG A 484 12.23 8.15 -12.83
C ARG A 484 11.57 7.20 -11.81
N LEU A 485 11.95 5.92 -11.79
CA LEU A 485 11.45 4.98 -10.78
C LEU A 485 12.00 5.30 -9.38
N GLN A 486 13.25 5.75 -9.28
CA GLN A 486 13.81 6.19 -8.00
C GLN A 486 13.08 7.41 -7.45
N GLU A 487 12.76 8.38 -8.30
CA GLU A 487 11.97 9.55 -7.93
C GLU A 487 10.59 9.13 -7.43
N TRP A 488 9.89 8.25 -8.15
CA TRP A 488 8.60 7.70 -7.69
C TRP A 488 8.70 7.01 -6.33
N LEU A 489 9.73 6.18 -6.13
CA LEU A 489 9.95 5.47 -4.86
C LEU A 489 10.29 6.42 -3.72
N GLN A 490 11.02 7.52 -3.99
CA GLN A 490 11.35 8.52 -2.97
C GLN A 490 10.13 9.36 -2.59
N GLU A 491 9.31 9.77 -3.56
CA GLU A 491 8.07 10.52 -3.32
C GLU A 491 7.11 9.76 -2.40
N ASP A 492 6.92 8.46 -2.66
CA ASP A 492 5.94 7.64 -1.94
C ASP A 492 6.56 6.80 -0.79
N ARG A 493 7.86 6.94 -0.50
CA ARG A 493 8.59 6.04 0.42
C ARG A 493 7.91 5.94 1.78
N ALA A 494 7.58 7.08 2.38
CA ALA A 494 6.97 7.15 3.70
C ALA A 494 5.56 6.50 3.71
N ASP A 495 4.78 6.72 2.66
CA ASP A 495 3.42 6.20 2.55
C ASP A 495 3.44 4.68 2.27
N LEU A 496 4.35 4.19 1.43
CA LEU A 496 4.59 2.76 1.19
C LEU A 496 5.07 2.02 2.44
N HIS A 497 5.95 2.62 3.26
CA HIS A 497 6.35 2.04 4.54
C HIS A 497 5.14 1.90 5.48
N ARG A 498 4.33 2.94 5.62
CA ARG A 498 3.11 2.86 6.46
C ARG A 498 2.10 1.84 5.92
N ARG A 499 1.93 1.72 4.59
CA ARG A 499 1.05 0.71 3.99
C ARG A 499 1.45 -0.72 4.37
N ARG A 500 2.75 -1.01 4.47
CA ARG A 500 3.25 -2.30 4.95
C ARG A 500 3.01 -2.48 6.45
N GLU A 501 3.21 -1.41 7.20
CA GLU A 501 2.98 -1.43 8.65
C GLU A 501 1.53 -1.75 9.00
N ILE A 502 0.55 -1.25 8.21
CA ILE A 502 -0.87 -1.63 8.36
C ILE A 502 -1.03 -3.15 8.25
N GLY A 503 -0.45 -3.77 7.22
CA GLY A 503 -0.55 -5.22 7.01
C GLY A 503 0.08 -6.01 8.16
N ARG A 504 1.28 -5.61 8.63
CA ARG A 504 1.93 -6.24 9.78
C ARG A 504 1.11 -6.07 11.07
N ALA A 505 0.65 -4.86 11.36
CA ALA A 505 -0.11 -4.57 12.57
C ALA A 505 -1.48 -5.27 12.57
N THR A 506 -2.10 -5.43 11.39
CA THR A 506 -3.33 -6.21 11.23
C THR A 506 -3.10 -7.68 11.62
N LEU A 507 -2.02 -8.29 11.16
CA LEU A 507 -1.65 -9.66 11.53
C LEU A 507 -1.36 -9.79 13.03
N ASP A 508 -0.61 -8.84 13.60
CA ASP A 508 -0.31 -8.82 15.04
C ASP A 508 -1.58 -8.69 15.89
N TRP A 509 -2.52 -7.83 15.48
CA TRP A 509 -3.83 -7.66 16.13
C TRP A 509 -4.70 -8.92 16.02
N GLN A 510 -4.75 -9.58 14.86
CA GLN A 510 -5.48 -10.85 14.73
C GLN A 510 -4.91 -11.95 15.63
N ALA A 511 -3.59 -11.97 15.83
CA ALA A 511 -2.93 -12.98 16.66
C ALA A 511 -3.05 -12.71 18.16
N HIS A 512 -3.07 -11.44 18.58
CA HIS A 512 -2.92 -11.05 19.99
C HIS A 512 -4.07 -10.21 20.56
N GLY A 513 -5.05 -9.83 19.74
CA GLY A 513 -6.24 -9.06 20.14
C GLY A 513 -5.97 -7.55 20.32
N ASP A 514 -6.92 -6.89 20.99
CA ASP A 514 -7.03 -5.42 21.02
C ASP A 514 -5.85 -4.67 21.66
N SER A 515 -4.96 -5.34 22.41
CA SER A 515 -3.75 -4.70 22.92
C SER A 515 -2.76 -4.28 21.82
N TYR A 516 -2.92 -4.82 20.61
CA TYR A 516 -2.14 -4.48 19.42
C TYR A 516 -2.88 -3.53 18.46
N ARG A 517 -4.09 -3.07 18.85
CA ARG A 517 -4.85 -2.10 18.06
C ARG A 517 -4.14 -0.74 18.08
N TRP A 518 -4.14 -0.07 16.93
CA TRP A 518 -3.55 1.26 16.84
C TRP A 518 -4.39 2.32 17.59
N PRO A 519 -3.74 3.32 18.22
CA PRO A 519 -4.44 4.46 18.78
C PRO A 519 -5.23 5.22 17.72
N ASP A 520 -6.44 5.67 18.07
CA ASP A 520 -7.31 6.39 17.12
C ASP A 520 -6.66 7.69 16.59
N GLU A 521 -5.81 8.34 17.38
CA GLU A 521 -5.03 9.50 16.94
C GLU A 521 -4.14 9.17 15.75
N ARG A 522 -3.40 8.06 15.82
CA ARG A 522 -2.57 7.57 14.73
C ARG A 522 -3.41 7.21 13.50
N VAL A 523 -4.57 6.58 13.72
CA VAL A 523 -5.47 6.17 12.64
C VAL A 523 -6.01 7.40 11.90
N ILE A 524 -6.53 8.39 12.62
CA ILE A 524 -7.19 9.57 12.02
C ILE A 524 -6.20 10.63 11.53
N ARG A 525 -5.13 10.93 12.27
CA ARG A 525 -4.22 12.03 11.92
C ARG A 525 -3.12 11.64 10.95
N GLU A 526 -2.70 10.37 10.95
CA GLU A 526 -1.60 9.91 10.10
C GLU A 526 -2.07 8.95 9.00
N THR A 527 -2.87 7.94 9.38
CA THR A 527 -3.20 6.82 8.49
C THR A 527 -4.27 7.20 7.47
N ALA A 528 -5.36 7.84 7.90
CA ALA A 528 -6.44 8.23 7.00
C ALA A 528 -5.99 9.23 5.90
N PRO A 529 -5.23 10.30 6.19
CA PRO A 529 -4.71 11.19 5.15
C PRO A 529 -3.73 10.49 4.19
N MET A 530 -2.93 9.56 4.70
CA MET A 530 -2.04 8.74 3.87
C MET A 530 -2.81 7.84 2.92
N LEU A 531 -3.84 7.13 3.40
CA LEU A 531 -4.71 6.32 2.56
C LEU A 531 -5.45 7.15 1.52
N GLN A 532 -5.86 8.37 1.86
CA GLN A 532 -6.46 9.29 0.90
C GLN A 532 -5.49 9.71 -0.21
N ARG A 533 -4.21 9.98 0.11
CA ARG A 533 -3.17 10.28 -0.89
C ARG A 533 -2.85 9.09 -1.79
N LEU A 534 -2.75 7.89 -1.21
CA LEU A 534 -2.55 6.67 -1.96
C LEU A 534 -3.76 6.34 -2.84
N GLY A 535 -4.95 6.84 -2.51
CA GLY A 535 -6.16 6.66 -3.31
C GLY A 535 -6.56 5.18 -3.41
N SER A 536 -7.18 4.76 -4.51
CA SER A 536 -7.53 3.36 -4.78
C SER A 536 -6.35 2.48 -5.17
N ARG A 537 -5.13 3.03 -5.21
CA ARG A 537 -3.91 2.31 -5.69
C ARG A 537 -3.51 1.17 -4.76
N PHE A 538 -3.89 1.26 -3.49
CA PHE A 538 -3.58 0.27 -2.46
C PHE A 538 -4.81 -0.01 -1.62
N GLU A 539 -5.79 -0.70 -2.19
CA GLU A 539 -7.00 -1.05 -1.46
C GLU A 539 -6.69 -1.85 -0.19
N LEU A 540 -7.49 -1.59 0.84
CA LEU A 540 -7.45 -2.33 2.09
C LEU A 540 -8.28 -3.60 1.92
N ASN A 541 -7.70 -4.74 2.30
CA ASN A 541 -8.46 -5.97 2.40
C ASN A 541 -9.46 -5.91 3.59
N ASP A 542 -10.35 -6.90 3.69
CA ASP A 542 -11.38 -6.91 4.75
C ASP A 542 -10.77 -6.86 6.16
N ALA A 543 -9.70 -7.62 6.41
CA ALA A 543 -9.02 -7.64 7.71
C ALA A 543 -8.39 -6.29 8.08
N GLU A 544 -7.78 -5.60 7.10
CA GLU A 544 -7.19 -4.28 7.29
C GLU A 544 -8.28 -3.21 7.53
N ARG A 545 -9.44 -3.34 6.86
CA ARG A 545 -10.61 -2.48 7.09
C ARG A 545 -11.17 -2.66 8.49
N ASP A 546 -11.27 -3.90 8.96
CA ASP A 546 -11.75 -4.21 10.32
C ASP A 546 -10.76 -3.69 11.37
N PHE A 547 -9.46 -3.90 11.17
CA PHE A 547 -8.39 -3.42 12.05
C PHE A 547 -8.43 -1.90 12.21
N LEU A 548 -8.50 -1.16 11.09
CA LEU A 548 -8.51 0.29 11.10
C LEU A 548 -9.87 0.87 11.52
N GLY A 549 -10.97 0.16 11.29
CA GLY A 549 -12.32 0.65 11.54
C GLY A 549 -12.74 1.80 10.59
N PRO A 550 -13.87 2.49 10.86
CA PRO A 550 -14.37 3.55 10.00
C PRO A 550 -13.47 4.78 10.03
N LEU A 551 -13.05 5.26 8.85
CA LEU A 551 -12.15 6.41 8.69
C LEU A 551 -12.85 7.68 8.22
N ALA A 552 -13.90 7.53 7.39
CA ALA A 552 -14.64 8.65 6.81
C ALA A 552 -15.74 9.13 7.76
N ALA A 553 -15.89 10.45 7.87
CA ALA A 553 -16.90 11.07 8.72
C ALA A 553 -18.32 10.60 8.37
N GLU A 554 -18.68 10.52 7.08
CA GLU A 554 -20.02 10.10 6.67
C GLU A 554 -20.32 8.66 7.09
N LYS A 555 -19.34 7.75 6.98
CA LYS A 555 -19.49 6.36 7.41
C LYS A 555 -19.62 6.25 8.93
N MET A 556 -18.82 7.01 9.68
CA MET A 556 -18.91 7.07 11.13
C MET A 556 -20.29 7.54 11.60
N LEU A 557 -20.83 8.60 10.97
CA LEU A 557 -22.15 9.12 11.31
C LEU A 557 -23.27 8.14 10.95
N ALA A 558 -23.21 7.51 9.78
CA ALA A 558 -24.19 6.49 9.39
C ALA A 558 -24.25 5.31 10.38
N LEU A 559 -23.09 4.87 10.88
CA LEU A 559 -23.02 3.83 11.91
C LEU A 559 -23.68 4.28 13.23
N LEU A 560 -23.61 5.56 13.63
CA LEU A 560 -24.29 6.01 14.85
C LEU A 560 -25.83 5.93 14.74
N ASP A 561 -26.36 6.10 13.52
CA ASP A 561 -27.80 6.02 13.24
C ASP A 561 -28.34 4.58 13.24
N GLU A 562 -27.47 3.58 13.13
CA GLU A 562 -27.83 2.17 13.27
C GLU A 562 -28.03 1.80 14.75
N ALA A 563 -29.21 1.27 15.10
CA ALA A 563 -29.52 0.87 16.47
C ALA A 563 -28.64 -0.30 16.98
N SER A 564 -28.17 -1.15 16.07
CA SER A 564 -27.31 -2.32 16.35
C SER A 564 -25.85 -1.97 16.62
N THR A 565 -25.44 -0.71 16.47
CA THR A 565 -24.05 -0.31 16.64
C THR A 565 -23.60 -0.49 18.09
N PRO A 566 -22.55 -1.31 18.33
CA PRO A 566 -22.08 -1.62 19.69
C PRO A 566 -21.61 -0.38 20.46
N GLN A 567 -21.78 -0.38 21.78
CA GLN A 567 -21.42 0.75 22.64
C GLN A 567 -19.94 1.15 22.52
N ALA A 568 -19.04 0.16 22.46
CA ALA A 568 -17.61 0.39 22.25
C ALA A 568 -17.30 1.07 20.91
N LEU A 569 -17.99 0.69 19.83
CA LEU A 569 -17.83 1.31 18.52
C LEU A 569 -18.39 2.74 18.51
N ARG A 570 -19.51 3.01 19.17
CA ARG A 570 -20.03 4.37 19.36
C ARG A 570 -18.99 5.25 20.04
N ALA A 571 -18.43 4.80 21.16
CA ALA A 571 -17.41 5.54 21.91
C ALA A 571 -16.17 5.84 21.05
N GLN A 572 -15.68 4.83 20.30
CA GLN A 572 -14.57 5.02 19.36
C GLN A 572 -14.90 6.04 18.26
N ILE A 573 -16.10 5.97 17.67
CA ILE A 573 -16.54 6.96 16.67
C ILE A 573 -16.50 8.36 17.28
N GLY A 574 -17.01 8.52 18.51
CA GLY A 574 -16.97 9.81 19.22
C GLY A 574 -15.55 10.36 19.37
N ASP A 575 -14.60 9.53 19.79
CA ASP A 575 -13.20 9.95 19.93
C ASP A 575 -12.58 10.31 18.57
N ARG A 576 -12.91 9.57 17.50
CA ARG A 576 -12.43 9.83 16.14
C ARG A 576 -12.99 11.11 15.54
N LEU A 577 -14.27 11.41 15.77
CA LEU A 577 -14.89 12.65 15.28
C LEU A 577 -14.18 13.88 15.86
N ALA A 578 -13.76 13.83 17.12
CA ALA A 578 -12.97 14.92 17.73
C ALA A 578 -11.57 15.09 17.12
N LEU A 579 -11.02 14.04 16.51
CA LEU A 579 -9.68 14.05 15.91
C LEU A 579 -9.68 14.53 14.45
N LEU A 580 -10.86 14.66 13.83
CA LEU A 580 -10.98 15.11 12.44
C LEU A 580 -10.43 16.53 12.25
N PRO A 581 -9.92 16.87 11.05
CA PRO A 581 -9.60 18.24 10.70
C PRO A 581 -10.85 19.12 10.84
N GLY A 582 -10.79 20.13 11.72
CA GLY A 582 -11.94 20.99 12.05
C GLY A 582 -12.80 20.52 13.22
N GLY A 583 -12.49 19.37 13.82
CA GLY A 583 -13.22 18.81 14.95
C GLY A 583 -14.48 18.03 14.55
N ASP A 584 -15.33 17.75 15.54
CA ASP A 584 -16.57 17.00 15.34
C ASP A 584 -17.55 17.78 14.45
N PRO A 585 -17.96 17.25 13.28
CA PRO A 585 -18.77 17.99 12.31
C PRO A 585 -20.25 18.05 12.68
N ARG A 586 -20.68 17.41 13.78
CA ARG A 586 -22.09 17.34 14.15
C ARG A 586 -22.60 18.71 14.67
N PRO A 587 -23.81 19.14 14.27
CA PRO A 587 -24.35 20.43 14.69
C PRO A 587 -24.47 20.56 16.20
N GLY A 588 -24.07 21.73 16.72
CA GLY A 588 -24.19 22.06 18.13
C GLY A 588 -23.24 21.32 19.07
N VAL A 589 -22.14 20.77 18.56
CA VAL A 589 -21.09 20.07 19.34
C VAL A 589 -19.85 20.96 19.52
N GLY A 590 -19.48 21.71 18.49
CA GLY A 590 -18.27 22.51 18.44
C GLY A 590 -18.49 24.01 18.67
N VAL A 591 -17.64 24.80 18.04
CA VAL A 591 -17.62 26.26 18.07
C VAL A 591 -17.98 26.78 16.68
N GLY A 592 -18.85 27.78 16.61
CA GLY A 592 -19.29 28.40 15.37
C GLY A 592 -18.20 29.20 14.67
N ALA A 593 -18.47 29.59 13.42
CA ALA A 593 -17.53 30.41 12.64
C ALA A 593 -17.28 31.81 13.23
N ASP A 594 -18.17 32.29 14.10
CA ASP A 594 -18.04 33.52 14.87
C ASP A 594 -17.18 33.39 16.13
N GLY A 595 -16.64 32.19 16.39
CA GLY A 595 -15.84 31.87 17.58
C GLY A 595 -16.67 31.67 18.85
N LEU A 596 -18.00 31.70 18.76
CA LEU A 596 -18.89 31.45 19.89
C LEU A 596 -19.32 29.98 19.96
N PRO A 597 -19.73 29.49 21.14
CA PRO A 597 -20.32 28.15 21.27
C PRO A 597 -21.47 27.93 20.30
N GLU A 598 -21.38 26.92 19.43
CA GLU A 598 -22.48 26.56 18.54
C GLU A 598 -23.52 25.77 19.33
N ILE A 599 -24.72 26.32 19.54
CA ILE A 599 -25.80 25.62 20.26
C ILE A 599 -26.92 25.22 19.30
N ALA A 600 -27.16 23.91 19.18
CA ALA A 600 -28.32 23.38 18.47
C ALA A 600 -29.56 23.46 19.37
N TRP A 601 -30.41 24.47 19.16
CA TRP A 601 -31.62 24.72 19.95
C TRP A 601 -32.81 23.87 19.48
N HIS A 602 -33.45 23.13 20.40
CA HIS A 602 -34.65 22.34 20.14
C HIS A 602 -35.86 22.93 20.86
N ALA A 603 -36.95 23.16 20.12
CA ALA A 603 -38.20 23.69 20.66
C ALA A 603 -38.95 22.64 21.48
N ILE A 604 -39.28 22.97 22.72
CA ILE A 604 -40.05 22.12 23.64
C ILE A 604 -41.43 22.74 23.85
N PRO A 605 -42.52 21.98 23.62
CA PRO A 605 -43.85 22.47 23.89
C PRO A 605 -44.07 22.65 25.40
N GLY A 606 -44.85 23.67 25.75
CA GLY A 606 -45.33 23.85 27.11
C GLY A 606 -46.24 22.70 27.56
N GLY A 607 -46.47 22.60 28.87
CA GLY A 607 -47.26 21.53 29.48
C GLY A 607 -47.31 21.64 31.00
N GLU A 608 -47.85 20.61 31.65
CA GLU A 608 -47.86 20.49 33.10
C GLU A 608 -47.00 19.29 33.51
N VAL A 609 -46.08 19.51 34.46
CA VAL A 609 -45.18 18.48 34.97
C VAL A 609 -45.45 18.24 36.45
N GLU A 610 -45.68 16.99 36.80
CA GLU A 610 -45.75 16.52 38.19
C GLU A 610 -44.39 15.93 38.59
N LEU A 611 -43.77 16.48 39.64
CA LEU A 611 -42.48 15.98 40.13
C LEU A 611 -42.66 14.86 41.15
N ASP A 612 -41.87 13.79 41.04
CA ASP A 612 -41.87 12.69 42.00
C ASP A 612 -41.02 13.03 43.23
N ILE A 613 -41.63 13.75 44.16
CA ILE A 613 -41.00 14.16 45.42
C ILE A 613 -41.74 13.49 46.57
N GLU A 614 -41.01 12.67 47.34
CA GLU A 614 -41.55 12.12 48.57
C GLU A 614 -41.93 13.23 49.55
N ALA A 615 -43.20 13.28 49.97
CA ALA A 615 -43.62 14.25 50.97
C ALA A 615 -42.92 13.98 52.32
N THR A 616 -42.20 14.98 52.83
CA THR A 616 -41.55 14.94 54.16
C THR A 616 -42.42 15.64 55.22
N GLY A 617 -42.49 15.06 56.43
CA GLY A 617 -43.20 15.61 57.59
C GLY A 617 -44.57 14.99 57.93
N LEU A 618 -45.18 15.45 59.03
CA LEU A 618 -46.43 14.93 59.66
C LEU A 618 -47.67 14.92 58.75
N TRP A 619 -47.63 15.62 57.61
CA TRP A 619 -48.75 15.77 56.66
C TRP A 619 -48.55 14.97 55.35
N LYS A 620 -47.64 13.97 55.35
CA LYS A 620 -47.31 13.08 54.20
C LYS A 620 -48.54 12.51 53.47
N ARG A 621 -49.68 12.41 54.16
CA ARG A 621 -50.94 11.83 53.64
C ARG A 621 -51.86 12.82 52.90
N TRP A 622 -51.60 14.13 52.96
CA TRP A 622 -52.51 15.18 52.48
C TRP A 622 -51.92 16.11 51.40
N ARG A 623 -50.59 16.09 51.18
CA ARG A 623 -49.96 16.85 50.11
C ARG A 623 -49.74 15.94 48.90
N GLY A 624 -50.47 16.19 47.81
CA GLY A 624 -50.20 15.57 46.52
C GLY A 624 -48.82 15.96 45.98
N ARG A 625 -48.37 15.29 44.91
CA ARG A 625 -47.12 15.64 44.23
C ARG A 625 -47.20 17.07 43.66
N PRO A 626 -46.12 17.86 43.76
CA PRO A 626 -46.13 19.23 43.28
C PRO A 626 -46.18 19.27 41.74
N ARG A 627 -47.01 20.17 41.21
CA ARG A 627 -47.26 20.36 39.78
C ARG A 627 -46.79 21.74 39.33
N PHE A 628 -46.13 21.79 38.19
CA PHE A 628 -45.55 23.02 37.63
C PHE A 628 -46.03 23.22 36.20
N GLN A 629 -46.45 24.44 35.88
CA GLN A 629 -46.78 24.85 34.52
C GLN A 629 -45.51 25.25 33.77
N VAL A 630 -45.33 24.70 32.58
CA VAL A 630 -44.17 24.89 31.73
C VAL A 630 -44.61 25.67 30.49
N ALA A 631 -44.06 26.86 30.28
CA ALA A 631 -44.25 27.60 29.03
C ALA A 631 -43.39 27.00 27.91
N PRO A 632 -43.70 27.22 26.63
CA PRO A 632 -42.80 26.80 25.54
C PRO A 632 -41.40 27.42 25.68
N PHE A 633 -40.36 26.64 25.40
CA PHE A 633 -38.96 27.07 25.47
C PHE A 633 -38.10 26.36 24.42
N HIS A 634 -36.83 26.72 24.34
CA HIS A 634 -35.82 26.02 23.55
C HIS A 634 -34.70 25.54 24.46
N ILE A 635 -34.23 24.31 24.26
CA ILE A 635 -33.13 23.73 25.05
C ILE A 635 -32.04 23.23 24.13
N ALA A 636 -30.78 23.31 24.59
CA ALA A 636 -29.66 22.77 23.84
C ALA A 636 -29.84 21.26 23.61
N ARG A 637 -29.59 20.81 22.38
CA ARG A 637 -29.66 19.40 21.98
C ARG A 637 -28.77 18.50 22.82
N HIS A 638 -27.59 19.00 23.19
CA HIS A 638 -26.55 18.29 23.92
C HIS A 638 -26.24 18.98 25.27
N PRO A 639 -25.66 18.26 26.25
CA PRO A 639 -24.92 18.89 27.33
C PRO A 639 -23.82 19.78 26.77
N LEU A 640 -23.41 20.80 27.53
CA LEU A 640 -22.34 21.68 27.08
C LEU A 640 -21.04 20.90 26.88
N THR A 641 -20.35 21.10 25.76
CA THR A 641 -19.12 20.37 25.46
C THR A 641 -17.86 21.04 26.02
N VAL A 642 -16.77 20.28 26.11
CA VAL A 642 -15.45 20.80 26.51
C VAL A 642 -14.98 21.94 25.59
N ALA A 643 -15.19 21.83 24.27
CA ALA A 643 -14.86 22.90 23.32
C ALA A 643 -15.63 24.18 23.61
N GLN A 644 -16.94 24.08 23.86
CA GLN A 644 -17.80 25.21 24.14
C GLN A 644 -17.51 25.85 25.51
N TRP A 645 -17.15 25.04 26.51
CA TRP A 645 -16.69 25.51 27.81
C TRP A 645 -15.36 26.27 27.72
N ARG A 646 -14.43 25.79 26.88
CA ARG A 646 -13.13 26.45 26.68
C ARG A 646 -13.27 27.88 26.18
N VAL A 647 -14.22 28.15 25.28
CA VAL A 647 -14.48 29.52 24.80
C VAL A 647 -14.79 30.47 25.97
N PHE A 648 -15.56 30.02 26.96
CA PHE A 648 -15.84 30.81 28.17
C PHE A 648 -14.60 31.01 29.05
N LEU A 649 -13.71 30.03 29.15
CA LEU A 649 -12.46 30.17 29.89
C LEU A 649 -11.53 31.20 29.26
N GLU A 650 -11.52 31.29 27.93
CA GLU A 650 -10.62 32.13 27.15
C GLU A 650 -11.18 33.53 26.86
N ALA A 651 -12.51 33.70 26.94
CA ALA A 651 -13.17 34.97 26.70
C ALA A 651 -12.75 36.04 27.72
N ALA A 652 -12.45 37.25 27.23
CA ALA A 652 -12.03 38.37 28.06
C ALA A 652 -13.06 38.78 29.13
N ASP A 653 -14.35 38.59 28.85
CA ASP A 653 -15.47 38.83 29.77
C ASP A 653 -16.09 37.52 30.33
N GLY A 654 -15.34 36.42 30.19
CA GLY A 654 -15.74 35.07 30.56
C GLY A 654 -15.38 34.70 32.00
N TYR A 655 -14.73 33.55 32.17
CA TYR A 655 -14.47 32.93 33.48
C TYR A 655 -13.71 33.87 34.44
N ASP A 656 -12.71 34.58 33.94
CA ASP A 656 -11.85 35.41 34.78
C ASP A 656 -12.61 36.58 35.41
N GLU A 657 -13.43 37.26 34.61
CA GLU A 657 -14.24 38.39 35.06
C GLU A 657 -15.39 37.94 35.96
N ARG A 658 -16.04 36.82 35.62
CA ARG A 658 -17.30 36.42 36.26
C ARG A 658 -17.14 35.49 37.44
N VAL A 659 -16.11 34.64 37.43
CA VAL A 659 -15.87 33.65 38.48
C VAL A 659 -14.60 33.98 39.28
N ARG A 660 -13.45 34.09 38.60
CA ARG A 660 -12.16 34.19 39.30
C ARG A 660 -12.05 35.45 40.17
N LYS A 661 -12.48 36.61 39.68
CA LYS A 661 -12.43 37.87 40.46
C LYS A 661 -13.31 37.82 41.72
N THR A 662 -14.47 37.17 41.64
CA THR A 662 -15.46 37.13 42.72
C THR A 662 -15.14 36.04 43.74
N TYR A 663 -14.84 34.82 43.27
CA TYR A 663 -14.71 33.63 44.12
C TYR A 663 -13.27 33.16 44.32
N GLN A 664 -12.30 33.74 43.59
CA GLN A 664 -10.88 33.36 43.61
C GLN A 664 -10.63 31.89 43.22
N TRP A 665 -11.55 31.30 42.45
CA TRP A 665 -11.46 29.92 41.97
C TRP A 665 -10.62 29.82 40.70
N GLN A 666 -10.00 28.66 40.54
CA GLN A 666 -9.37 28.23 39.30
C GLN A 666 -10.28 27.21 38.60
N PRO A 667 -10.39 27.28 37.26
CA PRO A 667 -11.16 26.30 36.51
C PRO A 667 -10.48 24.93 36.63
N VAL A 668 -11.27 23.86 36.81
CA VAL A 668 -10.73 22.49 36.77
C VAL A 668 -10.41 22.15 35.32
N PRO A 669 -9.20 21.64 35.02
CA PRO A 669 -8.87 21.16 33.69
C PRO A 669 -9.85 20.07 33.24
N GLN A 670 -10.49 20.29 32.09
CA GLN A 670 -11.36 19.29 31.49
C GLN A 670 -10.53 18.10 31.02
N ARG A 671 -10.94 16.90 31.41
CA ARG A 671 -10.34 15.64 30.95
C ARG A 671 -11.27 15.04 29.90
N GLY A 672 -10.79 14.86 28.68
CA GLY A 672 -11.59 14.31 27.58
C GLY A 672 -11.39 15.08 26.28
N ALA A 673 -12.02 14.59 25.21
CA ALA A 673 -12.01 15.22 23.91
C ALA A 673 -12.98 16.42 23.83
N ASP A 674 -12.76 17.28 22.84
CA ASP A 674 -13.49 18.54 22.63
C ASP A 674 -15.02 18.38 22.53
N ASN A 675 -15.49 17.25 22.02
CA ASN A 675 -16.90 16.91 21.84
C ASN A 675 -17.53 16.15 23.02
N GLN A 676 -16.80 15.91 24.10
CA GLN A 676 -17.35 15.31 25.32
C GLN A 676 -18.00 16.39 26.21
N PRO A 677 -18.94 16.02 27.10
CA PRO A 677 -19.52 16.95 28.07
C PRO A 677 -18.44 17.62 28.94
N ALA A 678 -18.59 18.92 29.16
CA ALA A 678 -17.83 19.62 30.19
C ALA A 678 -18.35 19.23 31.59
N VAL A 679 -17.46 18.67 32.41
CA VAL A 679 -17.75 18.18 33.77
C VAL A 679 -16.86 18.86 34.79
N ASN A 680 -16.98 18.53 36.08
CA ASN A 680 -16.31 19.26 37.16
C ASN A 680 -16.67 20.76 37.18
N VAL A 681 -17.89 21.09 36.78
CA VAL A 681 -18.40 22.47 36.80
C VAL A 681 -19.35 22.63 37.98
N THR A 682 -19.13 23.66 38.79
CA THR A 682 -20.05 24.02 39.88
C THR A 682 -21.33 24.66 39.34
N TRP A 683 -22.41 24.64 40.12
CA TRP A 683 -23.65 25.33 39.74
C TRP A 683 -23.42 26.84 39.53
N ILE A 684 -22.54 27.44 40.34
CA ILE A 684 -22.17 28.86 40.25
C ILE A 684 -21.44 29.17 38.94
N GLU A 685 -20.48 28.32 38.56
CA GLU A 685 -19.77 28.43 37.28
C GLU A 685 -20.72 28.26 36.08
N ALA A 686 -21.67 27.32 36.16
CA ALA A 686 -22.67 27.10 35.12
C ALA A 686 -23.62 28.30 34.95
N MET A 687 -24.02 28.97 36.05
CA MET A 687 -24.78 30.21 36.00
C MET A 687 -23.97 31.35 35.38
N ALA A 688 -22.69 31.50 35.75
CA ALA A 688 -21.80 32.51 35.17
C ALA A 688 -21.61 32.31 33.65
N TYR A 689 -21.50 31.06 33.20
CA TYR A 689 -21.48 30.71 31.79
C TYR A 689 -22.77 31.13 31.08
N CYS A 690 -23.94 30.87 31.68
CA CYS A 690 -25.23 31.26 31.10
C CYS A 690 -25.37 32.79 30.98
N GLU A 691 -24.93 33.55 31.99
CA GLU A 691 -24.92 35.01 31.94
C GLU A 691 -23.98 35.56 30.86
N TRP A 692 -22.80 34.96 30.73
CA TRP A 692 -21.85 35.28 29.67
C TRP A 692 -22.43 34.98 28.28
N LEU A 693 -22.95 33.78 28.08
CA LEU A 693 -23.51 33.36 26.80
C LEU A 693 -24.75 34.20 26.44
N SER A 694 -25.53 34.62 27.43
CA SER A 694 -26.65 35.55 27.23
C SER A 694 -26.18 36.89 26.65
N ALA A 695 -25.09 37.44 27.20
CA ALA A 695 -24.50 38.69 26.73
C ALA A 695 -23.92 38.53 25.32
N ALA A 696 -23.26 37.41 25.03
CA ALA A 696 -22.68 37.11 23.73
C ALA A 696 -23.75 36.93 22.64
N LEU A 697 -24.81 36.17 22.92
CA LEU A 697 -25.87 35.86 21.94
C LEU A 697 -26.94 36.95 21.84
N GLY A 698 -27.07 37.82 22.84
CA GLY A 698 -28.05 38.90 22.87
C GLY A 698 -29.48 38.47 23.23
N PHE A 699 -29.66 37.27 23.78
CA PHE A 699 -30.93 36.79 24.34
C PHE A 699 -30.69 36.00 25.64
N ALA A 700 -31.72 35.88 26.47
CA ALA A 700 -31.58 35.25 27.78
C ALA A 700 -31.35 33.73 27.67
N VAL A 701 -30.21 33.27 28.18
CA VAL A 701 -29.80 31.89 28.35
C VAL A 701 -29.66 31.59 29.85
N ARG A 702 -30.13 30.42 30.29
CA ARG A 702 -30.06 29.99 31.69
C ARG A 702 -30.04 28.46 31.82
N LEU A 703 -29.77 27.99 33.03
CA LEU A 703 -30.05 26.60 33.40
C LEU A 703 -31.56 26.30 33.33
N PRO A 704 -31.96 25.09 32.93
CA PRO A 704 -33.35 24.66 33.02
C PRO A 704 -33.76 24.55 34.49
N THR A 705 -35.03 24.80 34.76
CA THR A 705 -35.64 24.34 36.01
C THR A 705 -35.86 22.82 35.94
N GLU A 706 -35.98 22.17 37.09
CA GLU A 706 -36.15 20.72 37.21
C GLU A 706 -37.36 20.19 36.42
N TRP A 707 -38.43 20.98 36.32
CA TRP A 707 -39.64 20.62 35.57
C TRP A 707 -39.52 20.92 34.07
N GLU A 708 -38.80 21.97 33.66
CA GLU A 708 -38.48 22.18 32.24
C GLU A 708 -37.57 21.06 31.72
N TRP A 709 -36.58 20.66 32.52
CA TRP A 709 -35.73 19.52 32.19
C TRP A 709 -36.55 18.24 32.05
N GLN A 710 -37.45 17.94 33.01
CA GLN A 710 -38.32 16.77 32.93
C GLN A 710 -39.29 16.83 31.76
N GLN A 711 -39.83 18.01 31.42
CA GLN A 711 -40.68 18.20 30.25
C GLN A 711 -39.94 17.87 28.95
N ALA A 712 -38.68 18.29 28.83
CA ALA A 712 -37.83 17.97 27.69
C ALA A 712 -37.47 16.47 27.64
N ALA A 713 -37.25 15.85 28.79
CA ALA A 713 -36.93 14.42 28.91
C ALA A 713 -38.13 13.54 28.56
N THR A 714 -39.28 13.76 29.17
CA THR A 714 -40.48 12.95 28.90
C THR A 714 -41.14 13.26 27.55
N GLY A 715 -40.76 14.37 26.93
CA GLY A 715 -41.42 14.91 25.74
C GLY A 715 -42.88 15.31 25.99
N GLY A 716 -43.25 15.55 27.24
CA GLY A 716 -44.60 15.88 27.68
C GLY A 716 -45.50 14.69 28.02
N ASP A 717 -45.04 13.44 27.86
CA ASP A 717 -45.80 12.25 28.26
C ASP A 717 -45.27 11.70 29.60
N PRO A 718 -46.01 11.83 30.72
CA PRO A 718 -45.55 11.39 32.03
C PRO A 718 -45.38 9.86 32.16
N ARG A 719 -45.81 9.08 31.15
CA ARG A 719 -45.59 7.62 31.09
C ARG A 719 -44.18 7.26 30.61
N ASN A 720 -43.46 8.20 30.00
CA ASN A 720 -42.09 7.98 29.54
C ASN A 720 -41.13 7.94 30.73
N GLU A 721 -40.73 6.74 31.13
CA GLU A 721 -39.76 6.52 32.20
C GLU A 721 -38.35 7.00 31.81
N PHE A 722 -38.00 6.81 30.53
CA PHE A 722 -36.79 7.32 29.87
C PHE A 722 -37.17 8.21 28.69
N PRO A 723 -36.25 9.00 28.12
CA PRO A 723 -36.61 9.95 27.05
C PRO A 723 -37.29 9.32 25.83
N TRP A 724 -37.01 8.05 25.59
CA TRP A 724 -37.56 7.24 24.50
C TRP A 724 -38.65 6.24 24.93
N GLY A 725 -39.11 6.28 26.19
CA GLY A 725 -40.12 5.36 26.73
C GLY A 725 -39.55 4.34 27.72
N GLU A 726 -39.60 3.05 27.38
CA GLU A 726 -39.10 1.95 28.22
C GLU A 726 -37.58 1.76 28.12
N TRP A 727 -36.95 1.18 29.15
CA TRP A 727 -35.50 0.99 29.20
C TRP A 727 -34.97 0.17 28.01
N GLN A 728 -33.93 0.70 27.37
CA GLN A 728 -33.12 0.01 26.36
C GLN A 728 -31.67 0.44 26.58
N GLU A 729 -30.80 -0.53 26.78
CA GLU A 729 -29.42 -0.30 27.21
C GLU A 729 -28.59 0.42 26.13
N GLU A 730 -28.88 0.14 24.86
CA GLU A 730 -28.16 0.66 23.69
C GLU A 730 -28.53 2.11 23.35
N ARG A 731 -29.27 2.80 24.23
CA ARG A 731 -29.77 4.17 24.01
C ARG A 731 -29.16 5.22 24.92
N ALA A 732 -28.31 4.84 25.87
CA ALA A 732 -27.60 5.77 26.74
C ALA A 732 -26.29 5.20 27.27
N ASN A 733 -25.32 6.09 27.50
CA ASN A 733 -24.10 5.75 28.23
C ASN A 733 -24.39 5.75 29.74
N THR A 734 -24.57 4.57 30.32
CA THR A 734 -24.81 4.31 31.75
C THR A 734 -23.83 3.26 32.24
N PHE A 735 -23.90 2.86 33.52
CA PHE A 735 -23.04 1.81 34.07
C PHE A 735 -23.10 0.52 33.23
N GLU A 736 -24.28 0.18 32.71
CA GLU A 736 -24.54 -0.96 31.84
C GLU A 736 -23.74 -0.93 30.53
N SER A 737 -23.26 0.25 30.09
CA SER A 737 -22.42 0.35 28.88
C SER A 737 -21.03 -0.28 29.00
N GLU A 738 -20.56 -0.48 30.24
CA GLU A 738 -19.21 -0.94 30.57
C GLU A 738 -18.07 -0.05 30.02
N LEU A 739 -18.38 1.16 29.51
CA LEU A 739 -17.38 2.07 28.94
C LEU A 739 -16.50 2.73 30.01
N GLY A 740 -17.04 2.92 31.22
CA GLY A 740 -16.30 3.46 32.37
C GLY A 740 -15.84 4.93 32.21
N ARG A 741 -16.46 5.70 31.32
CA ARG A 741 -16.16 7.12 31.07
C ARG A 741 -17.29 7.85 30.36
N THR A 742 -17.21 9.18 30.33
CA THR A 742 -17.98 10.02 29.41
C THR A 742 -17.66 9.70 27.95
N THR A 743 -18.67 9.83 27.10
CA THR A 743 -18.56 9.74 25.65
C THR A 743 -18.81 11.10 25.01
N ALA A 744 -18.44 11.26 23.74
CA ALA A 744 -18.89 12.42 22.98
C ALA A 744 -20.41 12.60 23.10
N VAL A 745 -20.89 13.84 23.09
CA VAL A 745 -22.32 14.11 23.14
C VAL A 745 -23.04 13.52 21.94
N GLY A 746 -24.28 13.09 22.10
CA GLY A 746 -25.17 12.64 21.02
C GLY A 746 -24.74 11.37 20.30
N LEU A 747 -23.98 10.48 20.94
CA LEU A 747 -23.59 9.19 20.35
C LEU A 747 -24.71 8.14 20.34
N TYR A 748 -25.86 8.46 20.94
CA TYR A 748 -27.05 7.61 20.99
C TYR A 748 -28.25 8.32 20.34
N PRO A 749 -28.30 8.49 19.00
CA PRO A 749 -29.42 9.15 18.32
C PRO A 749 -30.79 8.55 18.65
N GLN A 750 -30.84 7.23 18.88
CA GLN A 750 -32.06 6.49 19.24
C GLN A 750 -32.50 6.74 20.69
N GLY A 751 -31.63 7.34 21.51
CA GLY A 751 -31.88 7.81 22.86
C GLY A 751 -32.44 9.24 22.94
N ALA A 752 -32.80 9.84 21.81
CA ALA A 752 -33.42 11.16 21.78
C ALA A 752 -34.80 11.17 22.46
N SER A 753 -35.13 12.30 23.10
CA SER A 753 -36.52 12.59 23.47
C SER A 753 -37.40 12.82 22.24
N ALA A 754 -38.72 12.90 22.43
CA ALA A 754 -39.67 13.12 21.34
C ALA A 754 -39.40 14.39 20.51
N GLN A 755 -38.75 15.40 21.10
CA GLN A 755 -38.37 16.65 20.43
C GLN A 755 -36.93 16.64 19.89
N GLY A 756 -36.21 15.51 20.00
CA GLY A 756 -34.86 15.34 19.45
C GLY A 756 -33.71 15.75 20.37
N VAL A 757 -33.97 15.95 21.67
CA VAL A 757 -32.93 16.28 22.66
C VAL A 757 -32.19 15.02 23.07
N LEU A 758 -30.86 15.05 23.08
CA LEU A 758 -29.99 13.90 23.33
C LEU A 758 -29.32 13.97 24.70
N ASP A 759 -28.86 12.81 25.17
CA ASP A 759 -28.14 12.63 26.43
C ASP A 759 -28.91 13.13 27.67
N LEU A 760 -30.25 13.09 27.63
CA LEU A 760 -31.09 13.34 28.82
C LEU A 760 -31.12 12.14 29.78
N ALA A 761 -30.51 11.02 29.39
CA ALA A 761 -30.30 9.84 30.21
C ALA A 761 -28.84 9.41 30.06
N GLY A 762 -28.12 9.29 31.18
CA GLY A 762 -26.72 8.90 31.20
C GLY A 762 -25.74 9.99 30.75
N ASN A 763 -24.51 9.58 30.44
CA ASN A 763 -23.33 10.38 30.16
C ASN A 763 -22.93 11.28 31.35
N THR A 764 -23.72 12.29 31.71
CA THR A 764 -23.43 13.20 32.83
C THR A 764 -24.70 13.70 33.52
N TRP A 765 -24.62 13.87 34.84
CA TRP A 765 -25.63 14.63 35.57
C TRP A 765 -25.64 16.10 35.10
N GLU A 766 -26.82 16.73 35.12
CA GLU A 766 -27.00 18.12 34.66
C GLU A 766 -27.58 19.01 35.76
N TRP A 767 -26.89 20.12 36.06
CA TRP A 767 -27.38 21.15 36.97
C TRP A 767 -28.72 21.77 36.53
N CYS A 768 -29.64 21.90 37.49
CA CYS A 768 -30.89 22.65 37.35
C CYS A 768 -30.90 23.92 38.21
N LEU A 769 -31.75 24.88 37.85
CA LEU A 769 -31.81 26.20 38.48
C LEU A 769 -32.36 26.17 39.93
N ASN A 770 -33.38 25.34 40.19
CA ASN A 770 -34.12 25.36 41.45
C ASN A 770 -33.40 24.64 42.60
N LYS A 771 -33.77 25.03 43.82
CA LYS A 771 -33.33 24.37 45.06
C LYS A 771 -33.96 22.98 45.19
N PHE A 772 -33.19 22.03 45.71
CA PHE A 772 -33.58 20.63 45.85
C PHE A 772 -34.70 20.43 46.88
N ASP A 773 -34.57 21.04 48.06
CA ASP A 773 -35.50 20.87 49.18
C ASP A 773 -36.77 21.74 49.04
N THR A 774 -36.69 22.84 48.28
CA THR A 774 -37.80 23.75 47.97
C THR A 774 -37.92 23.96 46.46
N PRO A 775 -38.54 23.03 45.72
CA PRO A 775 -38.50 23.01 44.26
C PRO A 775 -39.02 24.29 43.59
N SER A 776 -39.99 24.99 44.17
CA SER A 776 -40.49 26.25 43.61
C SER A 776 -39.54 27.44 43.76
N ASP A 777 -38.45 27.31 44.52
CA ASP A 777 -37.48 28.37 44.75
C ASP A 777 -36.34 28.31 43.72
N VAL A 778 -36.34 29.27 42.81
CA VAL A 778 -35.34 29.47 41.74
C VAL A 778 -34.35 30.61 42.05
N SER A 779 -34.33 31.13 43.28
CA SER A 779 -33.43 32.21 43.67
C SER A 779 -31.96 31.78 43.58
N ALA A 780 -31.10 32.67 43.07
CA ALA A 780 -29.70 32.34 42.79
C ALA A 780 -28.77 32.39 44.03
N GLY A 781 -29.25 32.87 45.18
CA GLY A 781 -28.44 33.03 46.40
C GLY A 781 -28.59 31.88 47.42
N GLY A 782 -27.60 31.79 48.31
CA GLY A 782 -27.56 30.86 49.44
C GLY A 782 -26.77 29.57 49.17
N ASP A 783 -26.58 28.79 50.23
CA ASP A 783 -25.85 27.50 50.27
C ASP A 783 -26.79 26.29 50.09
N ALA A 784 -28.07 26.54 49.80
CA ALA A 784 -29.05 25.50 49.58
C ALA A 784 -28.69 24.62 48.39
N ARG A 785 -28.84 23.30 48.57
CA ARG A 785 -28.59 22.30 47.52
C ARG A 785 -29.41 22.58 46.27
N ARG A 786 -28.80 22.37 45.11
CA ARG A 786 -29.39 22.53 43.78
C ARG A 786 -29.66 21.16 43.17
N VAL A 787 -30.71 21.08 42.37
CA VAL A 787 -31.10 19.83 41.72
C VAL A 787 -30.11 19.47 40.62
N VAL A 788 -29.83 18.17 40.48
CA VAL A 788 -29.20 17.57 39.29
C VAL A 788 -30.07 16.45 38.71
N ARG A 789 -30.03 16.29 37.39
CA ARG A 789 -30.88 15.37 36.62
C ARG A 789 -30.10 14.52 35.62
N GLY A 790 -30.68 13.41 35.17
CA GLY A 790 -30.23 12.65 34.00
C GLY A 790 -29.41 11.39 34.26
N GLY A 791 -28.80 11.21 35.45
CA GLY A 791 -27.84 10.11 35.65
C GLY A 791 -26.51 10.36 34.96
N SER A 792 -25.54 9.46 35.14
CA SER A 792 -24.23 9.55 34.47
C SER A 792 -23.78 8.20 33.92
N TRP A 793 -22.63 8.19 33.22
CA TRP A 793 -21.98 6.97 32.75
C TRP A 793 -21.65 5.96 33.86
N ASN A 794 -21.58 6.39 35.13
CA ASN A 794 -21.22 5.54 36.27
C ASN A 794 -22.45 5.11 37.10
N ASP A 795 -23.64 5.56 36.74
CA ASP A 795 -24.88 5.20 37.42
C ASP A 795 -25.68 4.20 36.60
N ASP A 796 -26.46 3.36 37.28
CA ASP A 796 -27.34 2.38 36.64
C ASP A 796 -28.58 3.05 36.01
N ARG A 797 -29.38 2.25 35.30
CA ARG A 797 -30.65 2.67 34.69
C ARG A 797 -31.62 3.34 35.66
N HIS A 798 -31.58 3.09 36.97
CA HIS A 798 -32.50 3.73 37.92
C HIS A 798 -32.21 5.22 38.06
N ALA A 799 -30.94 5.60 37.98
CA ALA A 799 -30.51 6.99 38.00
C ALA A 799 -30.83 7.74 36.69
N ALA A 800 -30.86 7.02 35.56
CA ALA A 800 -31.08 7.57 34.23
C ALA A 800 -32.55 7.88 33.87
N ARG A 801 -33.50 7.62 34.78
CA ARG A 801 -34.94 7.88 34.57
C ARG A 801 -35.24 9.38 34.52
N CYS A 802 -36.19 9.78 33.68
CA CYS A 802 -36.67 11.17 33.54
C CYS A 802 -37.09 11.81 34.87
N ALA A 803 -37.64 11.00 35.79
CA ALA A 803 -38.14 11.47 37.09
C ALA A 803 -37.06 11.44 38.20
N CYS A 804 -35.90 10.83 37.98
CA CYS A 804 -34.86 10.72 39.00
C CYS A 804 -34.23 12.07 39.32
N ARG A 805 -34.02 12.35 40.60
CA ARG A 805 -33.50 13.64 41.09
C ARG A 805 -32.49 13.42 42.20
N LEU A 806 -31.38 14.14 42.13
CA LEU A 806 -30.42 14.29 43.23
C LEU A 806 -30.23 15.76 43.54
N GLY A 807 -29.59 16.05 44.68
CA GLY A 807 -29.33 17.42 45.11
C GLY A 807 -27.96 17.54 45.76
N ASP A 808 -27.20 18.54 45.32
CA ASP A 808 -25.84 18.77 45.82
C ASP A 808 -25.59 20.27 46.07
N ALA A 809 -24.54 20.59 46.83
CA ALA A 809 -24.16 21.96 47.15
C ALA A 809 -23.79 22.75 45.88
N PRO A 810 -24.12 24.04 45.79
CA PRO A 810 -23.90 24.84 44.58
C PRO A 810 -22.42 25.02 44.20
N ASP A 811 -21.48 24.77 45.12
CA ASP A 811 -20.04 24.79 44.93
C ASP A 811 -19.41 23.38 44.74
N ALA A 812 -20.23 22.33 44.72
CA ALA A 812 -19.78 20.97 44.43
C ALA A 812 -19.44 20.79 42.95
N ARG A 813 -18.45 19.94 42.65
CA ARG A 813 -18.06 19.58 41.29
C ARG A 813 -17.51 18.15 41.25
N PHE A 814 -17.95 17.36 40.27
CA PHE A 814 -17.58 15.95 40.08
C PHE A 814 -17.27 15.66 38.61
N GLY A 815 -16.47 14.63 38.34
CA GLY A 815 -16.08 14.19 36.98
C GLY A 815 -17.21 13.59 36.13
N LEU A 816 -18.44 13.72 36.60
CA LEU A 816 -19.67 13.17 36.01
C LEU A 816 -20.84 14.15 36.14
N LEU A 817 -20.56 15.40 36.55
CA LEU A 817 -21.54 16.47 36.72
C LEU A 817 -21.18 17.65 35.81
N GLY A 818 -22.06 17.90 34.84
CA GLY A 818 -22.02 18.99 33.88
C GLY A 818 -23.33 19.77 33.89
N PHE A 819 -23.70 20.36 32.76
CA PHE A 819 -24.95 21.11 32.62
C PHE A 819 -25.36 21.31 31.16
N ARG A 820 -26.60 21.78 31.00
CA ARG A 820 -27.22 22.12 29.73
C ARG A 820 -27.89 23.48 29.83
N VAL A 821 -28.02 24.17 28.70
CA VAL A 821 -28.60 25.52 28.63
C VAL A 821 -29.97 25.54 27.93
N LEU A 822 -30.79 26.49 28.34
CA LEU A 822 -32.15 26.75 27.85
C LEU A 822 -32.31 28.25 27.53
N CYS A 823 -33.13 28.58 26.53
CA CYS A 823 -33.62 29.94 26.26
C CYS A 823 -35.14 29.94 25.96
N VAL A 824 -35.84 31.06 26.17
CA VAL A 824 -37.31 31.15 25.99
C VAL A 824 -37.69 31.70 24.61
N SER A 825 -36.78 32.41 23.93
CA SER A 825 -36.96 32.83 22.53
C SER A 825 -35.61 33.15 21.89
N PRO A 826 -35.11 32.31 20.96
CA PRO A 826 -34.00 32.70 20.11
C PRO A 826 -34.60 33.54 18.97
N ILE A 827 -34.75 34.86 19.17
CA ILE A 827 -34.96 35.74 18.02
C ILE A 827 -33.65 35.70 17.23
N LEU A 828 -33.58 34.78 16.27
CA LEU A 828 -32.48 34.64 15.33
C LEU A 828 -32.22 36.01 14.70
N LYS A 829 -31.05 36.60 14.95
CA LYS A 829 -30.54 37.65 14.06
C LYS A 829 -30.41 36.97 12.69
N ARG A 830 -31.28 37.39 11.76
CA ARG A 830 -31.17 37.03 10.34
C ARG A 830 -29.86 37.51 9.75
#